data_AF-A0A433PVQ0-F1
#
_entry.id   AF-A0A433PVQ0-F1
#
_cell.length_a   1.000
_cell.length_b   1.000
_cell.length_c   1.000
_cell.angle_alpha   90.00
_cell.angle_beta   90.00
_cell.angle_gamma   90.00
#
_symmetry.space_group_name_H-M   'P 1'
#
loop_
_entity.id
_entity.type
_entity.pdbx_description
1 polymer ?
#
loop_
_entity_poly.entity_id
_entity_poly.type
_entity_poly.pdbx_seq_one_letter_code
_entity_poly.pdbx_strand_id
1 'polypeptide(L)'
;MTDTRLFRMLSHLRFVQEVSNPPSRGDSDLPHSRSSASFGSDNTLEDAIIIDEFSSGSLSPAGLAGQEGGASARPAPGFLTSNSSSIWTSAGSTLANRGSSTSLAVMNNGYLQEGSSLSTPSYSEAITMDTTASTTHHGHFNLSVQNADPSKTPHFPPSIILSSSPPRSSPVTTPLLHPSLSSTNLSTLISRSSSSPSSANHTRHHHRRNSTSSINTPLDVPPAPTPKHSYKIPFSFSAATTPRSSPPWPSRPNPFDVDPELGNFPPRLHHPMGKRKPKSQRILALWPLPVVTRVVAFLALLVSLPVWVGLARSHCSAPSYVLYRHEIVSLVLSPFVVPLSFDGIALAGWNLLALGLFEESLAHAVGGGARRFATALAGVAGGVMVLRQGIGHLFSRGVGYAVPSLFFSESAHECSEGLSPYLFALLVIQSLSIDDKYILYYGDRPDAKITLRKVTLQAIMCLVNYIPKNILWWSFTGLIVGFIATFIIQIYLARAHDSSDSSFPEKFILDSNAATTFVDDRSRQPLWRILLSTLCNALLVALLTFTVLLLCNMTYRRPPPVSEPVLNALLPSDPYLFSFAVMTAPRRGDPDYLIRTVDSYLRLWPDAPPARSLYDRIRMTVYTHFSEHARFDEARKQFEVTPRGRRYLRWVREEGSEWDQRAHVARALNIVAEEGDSTYVALVEDDFPMCGEATWRELLNVVYEANRRVPAHCGVFVGTGGSGLIMKRRIALLVAEAVVQHTEFPADIALQKCLIGALPECAACEGTLVTSRTLLMYHIGYNASTSGNKYGREEWQCGWRHPFNGDPDYITL
;
A
#
# COMPACT_ATOMS: atom_id res chain seq x y z
N MET A 1 13.58 -13.19 13.84
CA MET A 1 14.16 -12.06 14.59
C MET A 1 13.02 -11.23 15.17
N THR A 2 12.70 -11.42 16.44
CA THR A 2 11.67 -10.67 17.17
C THR A 2 12.19 -9.27 17.50
N ASP A 3 11.52 -8.24 16.99
CA ASP A 3 11.91 -6.84 17.17
C ASP A 3 11.63 -6.38 18.61
N THR A 4 12.65 -6.48 19.48
CA THR A 4 12.58 -6.14 20.91
C THR A 4 12.33 -4.65 21.18
N ARG A 5 12.37 -3.79 20.15
CA ARG A 5 12.17 -2.35 20.27
C ARG A 5 10.73 -1.97 20.60
N LEU A 6 9.74 -2.70 20.09
CA LEU A 6 8.31 -2.41 20.35
C LEU A 6 7.94 -2.67 21.81
N PHE A 7 8.40 -3.79 22.39
CA PHE A 7 8.20 -4.09 23.81
C PHE A 7 8.88 -3.06 24.72
N ARG A 8 10.06 -2.54 24.31
CA ARG A 8 10.75 -1.49 25.05
C ARG A 8 9.99 -0.16 25.04
N MET A 9 9.41 0.25 23.89
CA MET A 9 8.55 1.43 23.82
C MET A 9 7.30 1.31 24.69
N LEU A 10 6.62 0.16 24.67
CA LEU A 10 5.42 -0.06 25.48
C LEU A 10 5.73 -0.11 26.99
N SER A 11 6.92 -0.57 27.38
CA SER A 11 7.34 -0.64 28.79
C SER A 11 7.60 0.73 29.44
N HIS A 12 7.78 1.80 28.66
CA HIS A 12 8.05 3.15 29.16
C HIS A 12 6.80 4.03 29.35
N LEU A 13 5.61 3.57 28.95
CA LEU A 13 4.34 4.26 29.24
C LEU A 13 3.91 3.99 30.70
N ARG A 14 4.55 4.68 31.66
CA ARG A 14 4.02 4.78 33.03
C ARG A 14 2.80 5.69 33.02
N PHE A 15 1.61 5.10 33.14
CA PHE A 15 0.40 5.84 33.49
C PHE A 15 0.50 6.32 34.93
N VAL A 16 0.65 7.64 35.12
CA VAL A 16 0.48 8.31 36.41
C VAL A 16 -1.02 8.41 36.67
N GLN A 17 -1.51 7.73 37.71
CA GLN A 17 -2.86 7.85 38.22
C GLN A 17 -2.84 8.90 39.34
N GLU A 18 -3.56 10.00 39.15
CA GLU A 18 -3.59 11.20 40.02
C GLU A 18 -3.99 10.94 41.48
N VAL A 19 -3.47 11.80 42.38
CA VAL A 19 -4.20 12.28 43.55
C VAL A 19 -4.10 13.81 43.56
N SER A 20 -5.16 14.49 43.15
CA SER A 20 -5.31 15.95 43.23
C SER A 20 -6.45 16.29 44.20
N ASN A 21 -6.10 16.88 45.35
CA ASN A 21 -7.02 17.63 46.20
C ASN A 21 -7.00 19.11 45.77
N PRO A 22 -8.11 19.85 45.88
CA PRO A 22 -8.17 21.24 45.42
C PRO A 22 -7.67 22.21 46.51
N PRO A 23 -6.98 23.31 46.16
CA PRO A 23 -6.89 24.46 47.04
C PRO A 23 -7.85 25.58 46.64
N SER A 24 -8.21 26.29 47.69
CA SER A 24 -9.08 27.44 47.85
C SER A 24 -8.78 28.66 46.97
N ARG A 25 -9.87 29.37 46.69
CA ARG A 25 -10.00 30.81 46.38
C ARG A 25 -8.84 31.69 46.89
N GLY A 26 -8.40 32.60 46.01
CA GLY A 26 -7.71 33.83 46.37
C GLY A 26 -7.94 34.88 45.27
N ASP A 27 -8.55 36.00 45.67
CA ASP A 27 -8.78 37.22 44.88
C ASP A 27 -7.45 37.90 44.48
N SER A 28 -7.42 38.59 43.33
CA SER A 28 -6.74 39.88 43.19
C SER A 28 -7.07 40.57 41.87
N ASP A 29 -7.46 41.83 42.02
CA ASP A 29 -7.67 42.87 41.01
C ASP A 29 -6.41 43.21 40.18
N LEU A 30 -6.61 43.74 38.96
CA LEU A 30 -6.18 45.08 38.50
C LEU A 30 -6.23 45.21 36.95
N PRO A 31 -6.24 46.44 36.39
CA PRO A 31 -6.90 46.77 35.12
C PRO A 31 -5.97 47.30 34.01
N HIS A 32 -6.58 47.51 32.84
CA HIS A 32 -6.26 48.36 31.69
C HIS A 32 -4.91 49.11 31.62
N SER A 33 -4.26 49.00 30.46
CA SER A 33 -3.72 50.18 29.75
C SER A 33 -3.64 49.97 28.23
N ARG A 34 -4.08 51.01 27.52
CA ARG A 34 -3.85 51.27 26.09
C ARG A 34 -2.41 51.75 25.89
N SER A 35 -1.80 51.42 24.75
CA SER A 35 -0.89 52.34 24.09
C SER A 35 -0.96 52.18 22.58
N SER A 36 -1.22 53.33 21.96
CA SER A 36 -1.13 53.65 20.54
C SER A 36 0.31 54.02 20.19
N ALA A 37 0.79 53.62 19.02
CA ALA A 37 1.95 54.25 18.39
C ALA A 37 1.82 54.25 16.86
N SER A 38 2.02 55.44 16.31
CA SER A 38 2.01 55.83 14.91
C SER A 38 3.34 55.53 14.21
N PHE A 39 3.30 55.17 12.93
CA PHE A 39 4.32 55.43 11.91
C PHE A 39 3.54 55.47 10.58
N GLY A 40 3.55 56.53 9.77
CA GLY A 40 4.71 57.26 9.26
C GLY A 40 4.82 56.88 7.78
N SER A 41 4.02 57.52 6.92
CA SER A 41 3.97 57.29 5.47
C SER A 41 4.77 58.38 4.74
N ASP A 42 5.78 57.98 3.98
CA ASP A 42 6.37 58.82 2.94
C ASP A 42 6.72 57.97 1.70
N ASN A 43 6.12 58.43 0.59
CA ASN A 43 6.43 58.38 -0.84
C ASN A 43 7.63 57.57 -1.37
N THR A 44 7.43 56.87 -2.50
CA THR A 44 7.91 57.20 -3.88
C THR A 44 7.79 55.95 -4.79
N LEU A 45 7.13 56.08 -5.97
CA LEU A 45 7.69 55.95 -7.35
C LEU A 45 8.50 54.65 -7.59
N GLU A 46 8.33 53.84 -8.65
CA GLU A 46 8.03 54.11 -10.06
C GLU A 46 7.79 52.76 -10.80
N ASP A 47 7.32 52.84 -12.05
CA ASP A 47 7.37 51.84 -13.14
C ASP A 47 6.32 50.71 -13.25
N ALA A 48 5.24 51.04 -13.97
CA ALA A 48 4.43 50.09 -14.74
C ALA A 48 4.65 50.33 -16.24
N ILE A 49 5.26 49.35 -16.93
CA ILE A 49 5.34 49.29 -18.39
C ILE A 49 4.11 48.58 -18.94
N ILE A 50 3.47 49.26 -19.88
CA ILE A 50 2.31 48.87 -20.68
C ILE A 50 2.73 47.81 -21.72
N ILE A 51 1.94 46.74 -21.89
CA ILE A 51 1.97 45.90 -23.09
C ILE A 51 0.64 46.08 -23.81
N ASP A 52 0.71 46.73 -24.97
CA ASP A 52 -0.36 46.85 -25.95
C ASP A 52 -0.59 45.51 -26.68
N GLU A 53 -1.86 45.12 -26.77
CA GLU A 53 -2.36 44.14 -27.74
C GLU A 53 -2.47 44.81 -29.12
N PHE A 54 -1.72 44.30 -30.10
CA PHE A 54 -1.98 44.58 -31.52
C PHE A 54 -2.68 43.40 -32.18
N SER A 55 -3.90 43.68 -32.63
CA SER A 55 -4.69 42.90 -33.58
C SER A 55 -4.50 43.46 -35.00
N SER A 56 -4.61 42.56 -36.00
CA SER A 56 -4.80 42.73 -37.45
C SER A 56 -3.67 42.11 -38.30
N GLY A 57 -3.92 41.36 -39.38
CA GLY A 57 -5.19 41.12 -40.07
C GLY A 57 -5.16 40.04 -41.17
N SER A 58 -6.38 39.84 -41.66
CA SER A 58 -6.92 39.18 -42.87
C SER A 58 -6.02 38.63 -43.98
N LEU A 59 -6.47 37.51 -44.58
CA LEU A 59 -6.74 37.40 -46.03
C LEU A 59 -7.78 36.28 -46.30
N SER A 60 -8.67 36.54 -47.26
CA SER A 60 -9.93 35.83 -47.55
C SER A 60 -9.82 34.93 -48.81
N PRO A 61 -10.91 34.49 -49.51
CA PRO A 61 -11.14 33.08 -49.86
C PRO A 61 -11.30 32.80 -51.38
N ALA A 62 -11.54 31.54 -51.77
CA ALA A 62 -12.47 31.06 -52.83
C ALA A 62 -11.99 29.76 -53.52
N GLY A 63 -12.94 28.89 -53.92
CA GLY A 63 -12.73 27.96 -55.04
C GLY A 63 -13.43 26.59 -54.95
N LEU A 64 -14.67 26.51 -55.44
CA LEU A 64 -15.50 25.32 -55.70
C LEU A 64 -15.14 24.61 -57.03
N ALA A 65 -15.37 23.28 -57.09
CA ALA A 65 -16.01 22.47 -58.17
C ALA A 65 -15.56 20.99 -58.03
N GLY A 66 -16.45 20.02 -57.78
CA GLY A 66 -17.22 19.23 -58.78
C GLY A 66 -16.45 17.92 -59.12
N GLN A 67 -16.98 16.70 -59.24
CA GLN A 67 -18.31 16.21 -59.62
C GLN A 67 -18.35 14.64 -59.49
N GLU A 68 -19.54 14.07 -59.19
CA GLU A 68 -20.12 12.74 -59.59
C GLU A 68 -19.32 11.42 -59.47
N GLY A 69 -19.86 10.22 -59.15
CA GLY A 69 -21.19 9.61 -58.94
C GLY A 69 -20.91 8.15 -58.46
N GLY A 70 -21.81 7.23 -58.10
CA GLY A 70 -23.26 7.08 -58.16
C GLY A 70 -23.64 5.77 -57.42
N ALA A 71 -24.94 5.58 -57.22
CA ALA A 71 -25.59 4.69 -56.27
C ALA A 71 -25.69 3.19 -56.65
N SER A 72 -25.96 2.31 -55.67
CA SER A 72 -27.06 1.31 -55.75
C SER A 72 -27.38 0.68 -54.38
N ALA A 73 -28.62 0.26 -54.20
CA ALA A 73 -29.32 0.07 -52.92
C ALA A 73 -29.83 -1.37 -52.67
N ARG A 74 -29.84 -1.77 -51.38
CA ARG A 74 -30.81 -2.63 -50.60
C ARG A 74 -31.18 -4.05 -51.10
N PRO A 75 -31.81 -4.94 -50.27
CA PRO A 75 -32.33 -4.80 -48.89
C PRO A 75 -31.93 -5.92 -47.88
N ALA A 76 -32.31 -5.69 -46.61
CA ALA A 76 -32.33 -6.62 -45.46
C ALA A 76 -33.46 -7.69 -45.54
N PRO A 77 -33.54 -8.70 -44.65
CA PRO A 77 -34.05 -8.55 -43.25
C PRO A 77 -33.26 -9.41 -42.22
N GLY A 78 -33.35 -9.34 -40.89
CA GLY A 78 -34.08 -8.55 -39.88
C GLY A 78 -33.94 -9.22 -38.49
N PHE A 79 -33.89 -8.40 -37.40
CA PHE A 79 -34.36 -8.63 -36.00
C PHE A 79 -33.70 -9.73 -35.10
N LEU A 80 -33.43 -9.62 -33.77
CA LEU A 80 -33.72 -8.75 -32.59
C LEU A 80 -32.53 -8.89 -31.59
N THR A 81 -31.82 -7.84 -31.13
CA THR A 81 -31.95 -7.02 -29.89
C THR A 81 -31.91 -7.71 -28.50
N SER A 82 -30.98 -7.25 -27.64
CA SER A 82 -31.31 -6.64 -26.33
C SER A 82 -30.16 -5.77 -25.79
N ASN A 83 -30.50 -4.49 -25.53
CA ASN A 83 -29.70 -3.36 -25.05
C ASN A 83 -29.44 -3.39 -23.52
N SER A 84 -28.37 -2.70 -23.09
CA SER A 84 -28.51 -1.61 -22.10
C SER A 84 -27.25 -0.73 -22.04
N SER A 85 -27.34 0.47 -22.62
CA SER A 85 -26.48 1.62 -22.36
C SER A 85 -27.38 2.76 -21.84
N SER A 86 -26.89 3.55 -20.88
CA SER A 86 -27.54 4.80 -20.48
C SER A 86 -26.49 5.90 -20.28
N ILE A 87 -26.51 6.84 -21.20
CA ILE A 87 -26.03 8.22 -21.09
C ILE A 87 -27.12 9.03 -20.38
N TRP A 88 -26.76 9.97 -19.51
CA TRP A 88 -27.64 11.07 -19.11
C TRP A 88 -26.93 12.41 -19.36
N THR A 89 -27.57 13.23 -20.18
CA THR A 89 -27.29 14.64 -20.43
C THR A 89 -28.10 15.54 -19.50
N SER A 90 -27.56 16.74 -19.28
CA SER A 90 -28.09 17.91 -18.59
C SER A 90 -29.51 18.38 -18.99
N ALA A 91 -30.24 18.92 -18.02
CA ALA A 91 -31.24 19.98 -18.23
C ALA A 91 -31.23 20.92 -17.02
N GLY A 92 -31.21 22.23 -17.30
CA GLY A 92 -31.14 23.30 -16.29
C GLY A 92 -32.50 23.77 -15.78
N SER A 93 -32.46 24.54 -14.69
CA SER A 93 -33.54 25.41 -14.24
C SER A 93 -32.95 26.70 -13.64
N THR A 94 -33.34 27.82 -14.21
CA THR A 94 -33.15 29.21 -13.76
C THR A 94 -34.13 29.55 -12.63
N LEU A 95 -33.65 30.15 -11.52
CA LEU A 95 -34.01 31.51 -11.06
C LEU A 95 -33.47 31.84 -9.66
N ALA A 96 -33.23 33.15 -9.47
CA ALA A 96 -33.13 33.93 -8.23
C ALA A 96 -31.76 34.16 -7.56
N ASN A 97 -31.14 35.25 -8.02
CA ASN A 97 -30.25 36.16 -7.30
C ASN A 97 -30.59 36.37 -5.82
N ARG A 98 -29.58 36.20 -4.95
CA ARG A 98 -29.24 37.16 -3.87
C ARG A 98 -27.85 36.80 -3.33
N GLY A 99 -26.95 37.78 -3.36
CA GLY A 99 -25.53 37.60 -3.13
C GLY A 99 -25.11 37.39 -1.68
N SER A 100 -23.91 36.83 -1.52
CA SER A 100 -22.89 37.34 -0.61
C SER A 100 -21.54 36.79 -1.05
N SER A 101 -20.66 37.72 -1.42
CA SER A 101 -19.24 37.47 -1.69
C SER A 101 -18.53 37.25 -0.36
N THR A 102 -17.99 36.04 -0.16
CA THR A 102 -16.93 35.80 0.83
C THR A 102 -15.70 35.31 0.10
N SER A 103 -14.77 36.24 -0.08
CA SER A 103 -13.41 36.01 -0.56
C SER A 103 -12.64 35.25 0.51
N LEU A 104 -12.19 34.04 0.19
CA LEU A 104 -11.28 33.27 1.04
C LEU A 104 -9.86 33.50 0.53
N ALA A 105 -9.13 34.30 1.29
CA ALA A 105 -7.73 34.62 1.09
C ALA A 105 -6.87 33.34 1.10
N VAL A 106 -6.15 33.13 0.00
CA VAL A 106 -5.02 32.19 -0.07
C VAL A 106 -3.86 32.84 0.66
N MET A 107 -3.51 32.31 1.84
CA MET A 107 -2.28 32.68 2.53
C MET A 107 -1.07 32.18 1.75
N ASN A 108 -0.37 33.15 1.17
CA ASN A 108 0.99 33.04 0.68
C ASN A 108 1.93 33.06 1.90
N ASN A 109 2.79 32.05 2.08
CA ASN A 109 3.85 32.10 3.08
C ASN A 109 5.16 31.58 2.48
N GLY A 110 6.01 32.54 2.11
CA GLY A 110 7.26 32.78 2.84
C GLY A 110 8.34 31.71 2.73
N TYR A 111 9.30 31.96 1.83
CA TYR A 111 10.69 31.57 1.98
C TYR A 111 11.21 31.94 3.39
N LEU A 112 11.80 30.98 4.10
CA LEU A 112 12.70 31.26 5.22
C LEU A 112 14.09 30.75 4.88
N GLN A 113 14.98 31.72 4.77
CA GLN A 113 16.43 31.59 4.76
C GLN A 113 16.88 31.67 6.22
N GLU A 114 17.46 30.61 6.78
CA GLU A 114 18.23 30.70 8.03
C GLU A 114 19.48 29.84 7.89
N GLY A 115 20.63 30.53 7.86
CA GLY A 115 21.90 29.96 8.28
C GLY A 115 22.26 30.52 9.66
N SER A 116 22.60 29.65 10.60
CA SER A 116 23.75 29.78 11.53
C SER A 116 23.77 28.65 12.57
N SER A 117 24.86 27.88 12.51
CA SER A 117 25.64 27.32 13.62
C SER A 117 24.99 26.99 14.98
N LEU A 118 25.01 25.72 15.41
CA LEU A 118 25.91 25.19 16.46
C LEU A 118 25.59 23.72 16.83
N SER A 119 26.65 23.02 17.25
CA SER A 119 26.70 21.81 18.10
C SER A 119 26.39 20.43 17.50
N THR A 120 27.48 19.80 17.02
CA THR A 120 27.67 18.35 16.93
C THR A 120 27.87 17.74 18.32
N PRO A 121 27.25 16.60 18.67
CA PRO A 121 27.72 15.77 19.77
C PRO A 121 28.80 14.81 19.27
N SER A 122 29.99 14.89 19.86
CA SER A 122 31.09 13.95 19.68
C SER A 122 30.73 12.61 20.33
N TYR A 123 30.80 11.53 19.56
CA TYR A 123 30.95 10.17 20.08
C TYR A 123 32.42 9.79 19.95
N SER A 124 33.11 9.77 21.08
CA SER A 124 34.44 9.18 21.25
C SER A 124 34.25 7.73 21.71
N GLU A 125 34.43 6.76 20.81
CA GLU A 125 34.72 5.39 21.20
C GLU A 125 36.23 5.24 21.37
N ALA A 126 36.62 4.89 22.60
CA ALA A 126 37.97 4.53 22.96
C ALA A 126 38.29 3.13 22.39
N ILE A 127 39.26 3.06 21.49
CA ILE A 127 39.93 1.81 21.12
C ILE A 127 41.32 1.82 21.76
N THR A 128 41.49 0.91 22.70
CA THR A 128 42.74 0.58 23.39
C THR A 128 43.74 0.04 22.37
N MET A 129 44.89 0.71 22.24
CA MET A 129 46.06 0.22 21.49
C MET A 129 46.83 -0.79 22.32
N ASP A 130 47.05 -1.98 21.76
CA ASP A 130 48.17 -2.85 22.15
C ASP A 130 49.37 -2.54 21.25
N THR A 131 50.46 -2.13 21.92
CA THR A 131 51.79 -1.92 21.37
C THR A 131 52.48 -3.25 21.05
N THR A 132 53.02 -3.40 19.83
CA THR A 132 54.32 -4.07 19.63
C THR A 132 55.07 -3.43 18.45
N ALA A 133 56.36 -3.21 18.69
CA ALA A 133 57.32 -2.54 17.84
C ALA A 133 57.78 -3.41 16.66
N SER A 134 58.31 -2.78 15.59
CA SER A 134 59.73 -2.92 15.19
C SER A 134 60.03 -2.32 13.80
N THR A 135 61.09 -1.50 13.77
CA THR A 135 62.12 -1.29 12.74
C THR A 135 61.81 -0.81 11.30
N THR A 136 62.12 0.48 11.08
CA THR A 136 63.11 1.05 10.13
C THR A 136 63.38 0.37 8.77
N HIS A 137 63.23 1.14 7.68
CA HIS A 137 64.35 1.48 6.78
C HIS A 137 64.09 2.71 5.89
N HIS A 138 65.12 3.55 5.80
CA HIS A 138 65.25 4.77 4.99
C HIS A 138 65.28 4.53 3.48
N GLY A 139 64.89 5.55 2.70
CA GLY A 139 65.25 5.70 1.29
C GLY A 139 64.77 7.02 0.68
N HIS A 140 65.60 8.06 0.78
CA HIS A 140 65.52 9.32 0.03
C HIS A 140 65.56 9.09 -1.50
N PHE A 141 64.91 9.94 -2.31
CA PHE A 141 65.59 10.89 -3.22
C PHE A 141 64.60 11.80 -3.96
N ASN A 142 64.91 13.10 -3.94
CA ASN A 142 64.36 14.18 -4.75
C ASN A 142 64.85 14.09 -6.21
N LEU A 143 64.08 14.62 -7.18
CA LEU A 143 64.54 15.73 -8.04
C LEU A 143 63.43 16.28 -8.95
N SER A 144 63.33 17.61 -8.87
CA SER A 144 62.72 18.57 -9.80
C SER A 144 63.49 18.63 -11.13
N VAL A 145 62.86 19.11 -12.22
CA VAL A 145 63.31 20.28 -13.04
C VAL A 145 62.56 20.41 -14.40
N GLN A 146 61.94 21.60 -14.55
CA GLN A 146 61.79 22.53 -15.71
C GLN A 146 61.21 22.15 -17.10
N ASN A 147 60.12 22.87 -17.44
CA ASN A 147 59.86 23.76 -18.59
C ASN A 147 60.70 23.63 -19.88
N ALA A 148 59.99 23.51 -21.02
CA ALA A 148 60.16 24.35 -22.22
C ALA A 148 59.00 24.14 -23.22
N ASP A 149 58.42 25.26 -23.68
CA ASP A 149 57.61 25.43 -24.90
C ASP A 149 58.36 26.49 -25.74
N PRO A 150 58.46 26.41 -27.09
CA PRO A 150 57.45 27.09 -27.92
C PRO A 150 57.23 26.54 -29.35
N SER A 151 55.98 26.65 -29.81
CA SER A 151 55.48 27.08 -31.14
C SER A 151 56.29 26.81 -32.44
N LYS A 152 55.61 26.19 -33.45
CA LYS A 152 55.44 26.71 -34.83
C LYS A 152 54.70 25.72 -35.76
N THR A 153 53.56 26.16 -36.31
CA THR A 153 52.95 25.76 -37.60
C THR A 153 53.79 26.35 -38.77
N PRO A 154 53.68 25.94 -40.07
CA PRO A 154 52.39 25.86 -40.82
C PRO A 154 52.29 24.99 -42.13
N HIS A 155 51.08 25.03 -42.71
CA HIS A 155 50.65 24.88 -44.13
C HIS A 155 50.67 23.51 -44.89
N PHE A 156 49.46 23.10 -45.30
CA PHE A 156 49.05 22.24 -46.45
C PHE A 156 48.82 23.11 -47.72
N PRO A 157 48.40 22.62 -48.93
CA PRO A 157 48.35 21.29 -49.61
C PRO A 157 48.95 21.42 -51.08
N PRO A 158 48.69 20.61 -52.16
CA PRO A 158 47.63 19.61 -52.36
C PRO A 158 47.87 18.33 -53.23
N SER A 159 46.94 17.39 -53.01
CA SER A 159 46.34 16.37 -53.90
C SER A 159 47.08 15.82 -55.13
N ILE A 160 47.30 14.50 -55.12
CA ILE A 160 47.29 13.65 -56.33
C ILE A 160 46.38 12.42 -56.08
N ILE A 161 45.42 12.26 -56.98
CA ILE A 161 44.53 11.12 -57.15
C ILE A 161 45.30 10.00 -57.84
N LEU A 162 45.27 8.76 -57.35
CA LEU A 162 45.35 7.59 -58.22
C LEU A 162 44.78 6.32 -57.56
N SER A 163 43.77 5.81 -58.25
CA SER A 163 43.15 4.49 -58.16
C SER A 163 44.18 3.36 -58.32
N SER A 164 44.07 2.30 -57.51
CA SER A 164 44.11 0.91 -57.96
C SER A 164 44.04 -0.06 -56.78
N SER A 165 43.05 -0.94 -56.80
CA SER A 165 43.00 -2.20 -56.06
C SER A 165 43.55 -3.35 -56.95
N PRO A 166 43.61 -4.59 -56.47
CA PRO A 166 44.62 -5.20 -55.60
C PRO A 166 45.45 -6.28 -56.35
N PRO A 167 46.43 -6.93 -55.68
CA PRO A 167 46.31 -8.40 -55.66
C PRO A 167 46.84 -9.10 -54.38
N ARG A 168 46.02 -10.04 -53.92
CA ARG A 168 46.30 -11.48 -53.72
C ARG A 168 47.65 -11.94 -53.14
N SER A 169 47.49 -12.68 -52.03
CA SER A 169 48.17 -13.92 -51.64
C SER A 169 49.68 -13.92 -51.37
N SER A 170 50.07 -14.24 -50.12
CA SER A 170 50.76 -15.50 -49.77
C SER A 170 51.06 -15.59 -48.26
N PRO A 171 51.30 -16.81 -47.73
CA PRO A 171 51.08 -17.18 -46.34
C PRO A 171 52.35 -17.08 -45.48
N VAL A 172 52.18 -16.91 -44.17
CA VAL A 172 53.27 -17.10 -43.19
C VAL A 172 52.84 -18.15 -42.17
N THR A 173 53.73 -19.12 -42.05
CA THR A 173 53.62 -20.37 -41.28
C THR A 173 54.22 -20.19 -39.87
N THR A 174 53.62 -20.89 -38.89
CA THR A 174 54.18 -21.38 -37.59
C THR A 174 54.51 -20.37 -36.48
N PRO A 175 54.63 -20.82 -35.20
CA PRO A 175 53.73 -21.68 -34.42
C PRO A 175 53.49 -21.10 -33.00
N LEU A 176 52.35 -21.40 -32.36
CA LEU A 176 52.12 -21.12 -30.94
C LEU A 176 51.99 -22.43 -30.15
N LEU A 177 52.93 -22.61 -29.22
CA LEU A 177 52.92 -23.61 -28.17
C LEU A 177 51.75 -23.36 -27.20
N HIS A 178 51.03 -24.44 -26.91
CA HIS A 178 50.21 -24.58 -25.70
C HIS A 178 51.09 -24.55 -24.43
N PRO A 179 50.50 -24.20 -23.28
CA PRO A 179 50.24 -25.27 -22.34
C PRO A 179 48.79 -25.31 -21.85
N SER A 180 48.32 -26.55 -21.84
CA SER A 180 47.15 -27.11 -21.18
C SER A 180 47.05 -26.76 -19.70
N LEU A 181 45.84 -26.41 -19.25
CA LEU A 181 45.34 -26.71 -17.90
C LEU A 181 43.83 -26.97 -17.97
N SER A 182 43.52 -28.27 -18.02
CA SER A 182 42.35 -28.99 -17.49
C SER A 182 41.09 -28.19 -17.12
N SER A 183 40.06 -28.30 -17.95
CA SER A 183 38.65 -28.19 -17.58
C SER A 183 38.08 -29.58 -17.31
N THR A 184 37.56 -29.80 -16.10
CA THR A 184 36.68 -30.94 -15.80
C THR A 184 35.26 -30.61 -16.24
N ASN A 185 34.79 -31.49 -17.14
CA ASN A 185 33.44 -31.59 -17.68
C ASN A 185 32.34 -31.65 -16.62
N LEU A 186 31.22 -30.99 -16.89
CA LEU A 186 29.90 -31.62 -16.77
C LEU A 186 28.92 -30.95 -17.75
N SER A 187 28.86 -31.46 -18.96
CA SER A 187 27.87 -31.13 -19.98
C SER A 187 26.84 -32.24 -20.02
N THR A 188 25.59 -31.94 -19.66
CA THR A 188 24.47 -32.86 -19.91
C THR A 188 23.81 -32.48 -21.23
N LEU A 189 24.09 -33.29 -22.24
CA LEU A 189 23.39 -33.36 -23.52
C LEU A 189 21.92 -33.73 -23.34
N ILE A 190 21.01 -32.97 -23.94
CA ILE A 190 19.83 -33.55 -24.61
C ILE A 190 19.73 -32.92 -25.99
N SER A 191 19.93 -33.76 -27.01
CA SER A 191 19.81 -33.42 -28.42
C SER A 191 18.55 -34.06 -29.02
N ARG A 192 17.76 -33.22 -29.69
CA ARG A 192 17.06 -33.39 -30.98
C ARG A 192 16.37 -34.72 -31.35
N SER A 193 15.10 -34.58 -31.75
CA SER A 193 14.51 -34.96 -33.06
C SER A 193 12.96 -34.78 -32.95
N SER A 194 12.14 -34.39 -33.93
CA SER A 194 12.25 -34.15 -35.38
C SER A 194 10.90 -33.59 -35.91
N SER A 195 10.95 -32.63 -36.84
CA SER A 195 10.08 -32.38 -38.03
C SER A 195 8.75 -33.17 -38.20
N SER A 196 7.55 -32.57 -38.30
CA SER A 196 6.87 -31.92 -39.47
C SER A 196 5.48 -32.59 -39.69
N PRO A 197 4.55 -32.17 -40.59
CA PRO A 197 4.03 -30.84 -40.98
C PRO A 197 2.46 -30.76 -41.06
N SER A 198 1.94 -29.52 -41.22
CA SER A 198 0.71 -29.10 -41.95
C SER A 198 -0.67 -29.80 -41.77
N SER A 199 -1.70 -29.02 -41.37
CA SER A 199 -2.86 -28.59 -42.20
C SER A 199 -4.22 -28.50 -41.46
N ALA A 200 -4.94 -27.42 -41.81
CA ALA A 200 -6.38 -27.25 -42.00
C ALA A 200 -7.40 -27.35 -40.82
N ASN A 201 -8.10 -26.22 -40.63
CA ASN A 201 -9.54 -26.03 -40.41
C ASN A 201 -10.34 -27.09 -39.62
N HIS A 202 -10.93 -26.69 -38.49
CA HIS A 202 -12.40 -26.70 -38.38
C HIS A 202 -12.97 -25.93 -37.18
N THR A 203 -14.12 -25.33 -37.47
CA THR A 203 -15.09 -24.62 -36.66
C THR A 203 -15.88 -25.49 -35.67
N ARG A 204 -16.26 -24.86 -34.54
CA ARG A 204 -17.53 -24.96 -33.77
C ARG A 204 -17.87 -26.18 -32.89
N HIS A 205 -18.38 -25.80 -31.71
CA HIS A 205 -19.49 -26.34 -30.90
C HIS A 205 -19.26 -27.29 -29.72
N HIS A 206 -19.88 -26.86 -28.61
CA HIS A 206 -20.21 -27.55 -27.36
C HIS A 206 -20.70 -29.00 -27.51
N HIS A 207 -20.22 -29.90 -26.65
CA HIS A 207 -21.05 -30.69 -25.72
C HIS A 207 -20.23 -31.57 -24.75
N ARG A 208 -20.43 -31.34 -23.45
CA ARG A 208 -20.80 -32.31 -22.39
C ARG A 208 -20.65 -33.83 -22.69
N ARG A 209 -19.73 -34.54 -22.01
CA ARG A 209 -19.99 -35.67 -21.07
C ARG A 209 -18.71 -36.47 -20.72
N ASN A 210 -18.67 -36.90 -19.46
CA ASN A 210 -18.17 -38.15 -18.86
C ASN A 210 -17.32 -39.11 -19.70
N SER A 211 -16.23 -39.62 -19.09
CA SER A 211 -15.88 -41.06 -18.88
C SER A 211 -14.40 -41.15 -18.49
N THR A 212 -14.10 -41.46 -17.21
CA THR A 212 -13.53 -42.75 -16.76
C THR A 212 -12.29 -43.23 -17.52
N SER A 213 -11.14 -43.26 -16.85
CA SER A 213 -10.19 -44.37 -16.97
C SER A 213 -9.51 -44.64 -15.63
N SER A 214 -9.76 -45.84 -15.15
CA SER A 214 -9.20 -46.53 -13.99
C SER A 214 -7.82 -47.07 -14.32
N ILE A 215 -6.84 -46.90 -13.42
CA ILE A 215 -5.64 -47.75 -13.38
C ILE A 215 -5.61 -48.41 -12.00
N ASN A 216 -5.73 -49.74 -12.03
CA ASN A 216 -5.56 -50.65 -10.91
C ASN A 216 -4.08 -50.97 -10.71
N THR A 217 -3.61 -50.99 -9.46
CA THR A 217 -2.59 -51.96 -9.00
C THR A 217 -2.88 -52.35 -7.55
N PRO A 218 -2.71 -53.64 -7.18
CA PRO A 218 -3.17 -54.20 -5.91
C PRO A 218 -2.06 -54.21 -4.85
N LEU A 219 -2.44 -54.10 -3.57
CA LEU A 219 -1.59 -54.53 -2.46
C LEU A 219 -2.44 -55.24 -1.40
N ASP A 220 -2.10 -56.51 -1.18
CA ASP A 220 -2.67 -57.43 -0.19
C ASP A 220 -2.22 -57.08 1.23
N VAL A 221 -3.18 -56.96 2.16
CA VAL A 221 -2.97 -57.02 3.63
C VAL A 221 -4.22 -57.64 4.29
N PRO A 222 -4.09 -58.56 5.28
CA PRO A 222 -5.17 -59.46 5.73
C PRO A 222 -6.14 -58.84 6.76
N PRO A 223 -7.33 -59.46 6.99
CA PRO A 223 -8.38 -58.88 7.82
C PRO A 223 -8.41 -59.40 9.26
N ALA A 224 -8.68 -58.50 10.22
CA ALA A 224 -9.21 -58.81 11.56
C ALA A 224 -9.81 -57.54 12.20
N PRO A 225 -10.61 -57.63 13.27
CA PRO A 225 -12.04 -57.97 13.27
C PRO A 225 -12.94 -56.79 13.67
N THR A 226 -14.20 -56.88 13.25
CA THR A 226 -15.32 -55.96 13.56
C THR A 226 -15.67 -55.87 15.05
N PRO A 227 -16.03 -54.66 15.55
CA PRO A 227 -17.00 -54.52 16.63
C PRO A 227 -18.32 -53.95 16.09
N LYS A 228 -19.37 -54.75 16.26
CA LYS A 228 -20.78 -54.36 16.11
C LYS A 228 -21.17 -53.44 17.26
N HIS A 229 -21.69 -52.25 16.99
CA HIS A 229 -22.71 -51.62 17.84
C HIS A 229 -23.58 -50.67 17.02
N SER A 230 -24.78 -51.17 16.69
CA SER A 230 -25.88 -50.42 16.10
C SER A 230 -26.68 -49.79 17.24
N TYR A 231 -26.63 -48.47 17.39
CA TYR A 231 -27.62 -47.74 18.17
C TYR A 231 -28.81 -47.42 17.27
N LYS A 232 -29.86 -48.23 17.39
CA LYS A 232 -31.20 -47.91 16.88
C LYS A 232 -31.83 -46.86 17.80
N ILE A 233 -32.18 -45.71 17.24
CA ILE A 233 -33.11 -44.75 17.84
C ILE A 233 -34.50 -45.10 17.31
N PRO A 234 -35.48 -45.51 18.14
CA PRO A 234 -36.87 -45.51 17.72
C PRO A 234 -37.50 -44.15 18.04
N PHE A 235 -37.91 -43.43 16.98
CA PHE A 235 -38.95 -42.42 17.07
C PHE A 235 -40.29 -43.13 17.27
N SER A 236 -40.96 -42.88 18.39
CA SER A 236 -42.37 -43.21 18.57
C SER A 236 -43.11 -41.96 19.06
N PHE A 237 -43.96 -41.43 18.19
CA PHE A 237 -45.04 -40.53 18.57
C PHE A 237 -46.02 -41.28 19.48
N SER A 238 -46.34 -40.72 20.63
CA SER A 238 -47.57 -41.06 21.35
C SER A 238 -48.10 -39.82 22.04
N ALA A 239 -49.25 -39.38 21.54
CA ALA A 239 -50.13 -38.45 22.20
C ALA A 239 -50.71 -39.13 23.46
N ALA A 240 -50.62 -38.45 24.60
CA ALA A 240 -51.43 -38.77 25.78
C ALA A 240 -51.61 -37.51 26.61
N THR A 241 -52.83 -36.98 26.53
CA THR A 241 -53.48 -36.01 27.40
C THR A 241 -53.46 -36.50 28.85
N THR A 242 -53.11 -35.67 29.83
CA THR A 242 -53.56 -35.78 31.24
C THR A 242 -53.24 -34.51 32.04
N PRO A 243 -53.95 -34.26 33.16
CA PRO A 243 -54.39 -32.92 33.52
C PRO A 243 -53.61 -32.23 34.65
N ARG A 244 -53.77 -30.91 34.61
CA ARG A 244 -53.59 -29.88 35.63
C ARG A 244 -53.89 -30.35 37.06
N SER A 245 -52.87 -30.36 37.93
CA SER A 245 -53.01 -30.40 39.38
C SER A 245 -52.37 -29.16 40.01
N SER A 246 -53.21 -28.31 40.60
CA SER A 246 -52.87 -27.12 41.37
C SER A 246 -52.19 -27.47 42.70
N PRO A 247 -51.24 -26.67 43.19
CA PRO A 247 -50.71 -26.82 44.54
C PRO A 247 -51.66 -26.22 45.59
N PRO A 248 -51.76 -26.82 46.80
CA PRO A 248 -52.64 -26.35 47.86
C PRO A 248 -52.07 -25.13 48.58
N TRP A 249 -52.96 -24.17 48.84
CA TRP A 249 -52.72 -22.98 49.66
C TRP A 249 -52.59 -23.37 51.14
N PRO A 250 -51.62 -22.83 51.91
CA PRO A 250 -51.61 -22.95 53.35
C PRO A 250 -52.56 -21.93 53.99
N SER A 251 -53.42 -22.45 54.86
CA SER A 251 -54.45 -21.80 55.65
C SER A 251 -53.89 -20.69 56.55
N ARG A 252 -54.60 -19.55 56.58
CA ARG A 252 -54.45 -18.47 57.57
C ARG A 252 -54.83 -18.97 58.98
N PRO A 253 -54.04 -18.66 60.03
CA PRO A 253 -54.54 -18.64 61.40
C PRO A 253 -55.13 -17.27 61.74
N ASN A 254 -56.21 -17.30 62.53
CA ASN A 254 -56.96 -16.16 63.05
C ASN A 254 -56.14 -15.23 63.97
N PRO A 255 -56.59 -13.97 64.13
CA PRO A 255 -56.00 -13.00 65.05
C PRO A 255 -56.63 -13.09 66.46
N PHE A 256 -55.88 -12.58 67.44
CA PHE A 256 -56.20 -12.37 68.87
C PHE A 256 -56.04 -13.60 69.78
N ASP A 257 -54.91 -13.65 70.47
CA ASP A 257 -54.96 -13.61 71.94
C ASP A 257 -53.71 -12.92 72.49
N VAL A 258 -53.96 -12.05 73.47
CA VAL A 258 -52.99 -11.23 74.20
C VAL A 258 -52.65 -11.94 75.48
N ASP A 259 -51.36 -12.14 75.77
CA ASP A 259 -50.90 -12.25 77.15
C ASP A 259 -49.52 -11.58 77.31
N PRO A 260 -49.29 -10.79 78.37
CA PRO A 260 -48.03 -10.12 78.62
C PRO A 260 -47.22 -10.92 79.65
N GLU A 261 -46.23 -11.69 79.21
CA GLU A 261 -45.21 -12.22 80.12
C GLU A 261 -43.80 -11.75 79.79
N LEU A 262 -43.25 -11.15 80.84
CA LEU A 262 -41.92 -10.61 81.02
C LEU A 262 -40.88 -11.74 81.00
N GLY A 263 -39.77 -11.51 80.29
CA GLY A 263 -38.50 -12.18 80.59
C GLY A 263 -38.21 -13.45 79.80
N ASN A 264 -37.38 -13.30 78.77
CA ASN A 264 -36.15 -14.07 78.55
C ASN A 264 -35.61 -13.74 77.16
N PHE A 265 -34.53 -12.95 77.12
CA PHE A 265 -33.73 -12.79 75.90
C PHE A 265 -33.18 -14.18 75.50
N PRO A 266 -33.51 -14.72 74.32
CA PRO A 266 -32.88 -15.96 73.86
C PRO A 266 -31.39 -15.71 73.62
N PRO A 267 -30.52 -16.68 73.97
CA PRO A 267 -29.09 -16.58 73.68
C PRO A 267 -28.91 -16.44 72.17
N ARG A 268 -28.15 -15.41 71.76
CA ARG A 268 -27.73 -15.19 70.37
C ARG A 268 -27.22 -16.51 69.79
N LEU A 269 -28.00 -17.14 68.93
CA LEU A 269 -27.55 -18.24 68.09
C LEU A 269 -26.36 -17.70 67.28
N HIS A 270 -25.16 -18.18 67.62
CA HIS A 270 -24.01 -18.10 66.74
C HIS A 270 -24.39 -18.81 65.45
N HIS A 271 -24.81 -18.04 64.44
CA HIS A 271 -24.90 -18.57 63.09
C HIS A 271 -23.54 -19.16 62.74
N PRO A 272 -23.45 -20.47 62.43
CA PRO A 272 -22.20 -21.06 62.00
C PRO A 272 -21.72 -20.21 60.83
N MET A 273 -20.53 -19.63 60.96
CA MET A 273 -19.91 -18.86 59.88
C MET A 273 -19.96 -19.73 58.63
N GLY A 274 -20.96 -19.45 57.79
CA GLY A 274 -21.25 -20.24 56.61
C GLY A 274 -19.98 -20.26 55.82
N LYS A 275 -19.39 -21.45 55.66
CA LYS A 275 -18.20 -21.70 54.85
C LYS A 275 -18.42 -20.94 53.54
N ARG A 276 -17.81 -19.77 53.41
CA ARG A 276 -17.97 -18.91 52.24
C ARG A 276 -17.45 -19.75 51.10
N LYS A 277 -18.37 -20.29 50.28
CA LYS A 277 -18.00 -21.07 49.10
C LYS A 277 -16.94 -20.24 48.38
N PRO A 278 -15.72 -20.78 48.18
CA PRO A 278 -14.66 -20.03 47.53
C PRO A 278 -15.27 -19.48 46.24
N LYS A 279 -15.28 -18.15 46.11
CA LYS A 279 -15.75 -17.48 44.90
C LYS A 279 -14.77 -17.92 43.82
N SER A 280 -15.08 -19.03 43.17
CA SER A 280 -14.36 -19.57 42.03
C SER A 280 -14.12 -18.39 41.09
N GLN A 281 -12.85 -18.09 40.86
CA GLN A 281 -12.39 -17.00 40.02
C GLN A 281 -12.81 -17.32 38.57
N ARG A 282 -14.07 -17.03 38.24
CA ARG A 282 -14.67 -17.26 36.91
C ARG A 282 -14.17 -16.31 35.84
N ILE A 283 -13.21 -15.43 36.15
CA ILE A 283 -12.70 -14.38 35.27
C ILE A 283 -12.01 -14.96 34.02
N LEU A 284 -11.67 -16.25 34.02
CA LEU A 284 -11.11 -16.94 32.85
C LEU A 284 -11.93 -18.16 32.40
N ALA A 285 -13.13 -18.36 32.96
CA ALA A 285 -14.07 -19.32 32.41
C ALA A 285 -14.77 -18.69 31.18
N LEU A 286 -13.98 -18.35 30.15
CA LEU A 286 -14.46 -18.07 28.78
C LEU A 286 -15.08 -19.32 28.14
N TRP A 287 -15.29 -20.37 28.93
CA TRP A 287 -15.94 -21.60 28.55
C TRP A 287 -17.29 -21.71 29.28
N PRO A 288 -18.40 -21.86 28.53
CA PRO A 288 -18.46 -21.94 27.07
C PRO A 288 -18.21 -20.58 26.40
N LEU A 289 -17.51 -20.59 25.25
CA LEU A 289 -17.27 -19.39 24.44
C LEU A 289 -18.59 -18.72 24.03
N PRO A 290 -18.63 -17.38 23.96
CA PRO A 290 -19.78 -16.64 23.44
C PRO A 290 -20.24 -17.15 22.05
N VAL A 291 -21.54 -17.04 21.77
CA VAL A 291 -22.19 -17.74 20.64
C VAL A 291 -21.64 -17.24 19.30
N VAL A 292 -21.57 -15.93 19.11
CA VAL A 292 -21.10 -15.33 17.85
C VAL A 292 -19.63 -15.65 17.64
N THR A 293 -18.83 -15.59 18.70
CA THR A 293 -17.41 -15.94 18.69
C THR A 293 -17.17 -17.40 18.28
N ARG A 294 -17.99 -18.34 18.74
CA ARG A 294 -17.95 -19.75 18.28
C ARG A 294 -18.24 -19.89 16.80
N VAL A 295 -19.25 -19.18 16.29
CA VAL A 295 -19.61 -19.19 14.87
C VAL A 295 -18.46 -18.62 14.04
N VAL A 296 -17.88 -17.50 14.45
CA VAL A 296 -16.73 -16.89 13.76
C VAL A 296 -15.50 -17.80 13.79
N ALA A 297 -15.21 -18.45 14.93
CA ALA A 297 -14.12 -19.42 15.02
C ALA A 297 -14.34 -20.63 14.08
N PHE A 298 -15.58 -21.14 14.00
CA PHE A 298 -15.92 -22.22 13.08
C PHE A 298 -15.78 -21.79 11.61
N LEU A 299 -16.25 -20.60 11.25
CA LEU A 299 -16.09 -20.05 9.90
C LEU A 299 -14.62 -19.82 9.56
N ALA A 300 -13.81 -19.31 10.50
CA ALA A 300 -12.39 -19.14 10.32
C ALA A 300 -11.68 -20.48 10.02
N LEU A 301 -12.02 -21.53 10.76
CA LEU A 301 -11.51 -22.88 10.51
C LEU A 301 -11.97 -23.42 9.14
N LEU A 302 -13.26 -23.26 8.82
CA LEU A 302 -13.86 -23.76 7.57
C LEU A 302 -13.26 -23.09 6.33
N VAL A 303 -13.00 -21.78 6.39
CA VAL A 303 -12.44 -21.00 5.28
C VAL A 303 -10.92 -21.21 5.18
N SER A 304 -10.22 -21.32 6.31
CA SER A 304 -8.76 -21.47 6.32
C SER A 304 -8.30 -22.88 5.99
N LEU A 305 -9.06 -23.93 6.32
CA LEU A 305 -8.65 -25.31 6.09
C LEU A 305 -8.41 -25.64 4.60
N PRO A 306 -9.30 -25.29 3.64
CA PRO A 306 -9.03 -25.48 2.21
C PRO A 306 -7.80 -24.73 1.72
N VAL A 307 -7.52 -23.54 2.27
CA VAL A 307 -6.31 -22.77 1.97
C VAL A 307 -5.07 -23.52 2.45
N TRP A 308 -5.10 -24.03 3.68
CA TRP A 308 -3.98 -24.75 4.28
C TRP A 308 -3.63 -26.06 3.54
N VAL A 309 -4.64 -26.75 3.02
CA VAL A 309 -4.46 -27.98 2.24
C VAL A 309 -4.07 -27.67 0.78
N GLY A 310 -4.07 -26.39 0.38
CA GLY A 310 -3.78 -25.98 -1.00
C GLY A 310 -4.91 -26.27 -1.99
N LEU A 311 -6.12 -26.56 -1.51
CA LEU A 311 -7.32 -26.72 -2.33
C LEU A 311 -7.85 -25.39 -2.84
N ALA A 312 -7.55 -24.30 -2.12
CA ALA A 312 -7.86 -22.94 -2.51
C ALA A 312 -6.59 -22.09 -2.41
N ARG A 313 -6.41 -21.16 -3.36
CA ARG A 313 -5.40 -20.11 -3.22
C ARG A 313 -5.98 -19.02 -2.32
N SER A 314 -5.33 -18.74 -1.19
CA SER A 314 -5.65 -17.52 -0.43
C SER A 314 -5.13 -16.33 -1.20
N HIS A 315 -6.06 -15.58 -1.80
CA HIS A 315 -5.74 -14.27 -2.32
C HIS A 315 -5.97 -13.24 -1.22
N CYS A 316 -4.94 -12.48 -0.93
CA CYS A 316 -5.03 -11.28 -0.12
C CYS A 316 -6.07 -10.35 -0.77
N SER A 317 -7.19 -10.10 -0.09
CA SER A 317 -8.25 -9.24 -0.62
C SER A 317 -7.90 -7.75 -0.44
N ALA A 318 -6.83 -7.27 -1.06
CA ALA A 318 -6.55 -5.84 -1.08
C ALA A 318 -7.55 -5.11 -2.00
N PRO A 319 -7.82 -3.80 -1.78
CA PRO A 319 -8.72 -3.04 -2.65
C PRO A 319 -8.32 -3.07 -4.12
N SER A 320 -7.03 -3.17 -4.43
CA SER A 320 -6.54 -3.44 -5.79
C SER A 320 -7.23 -4.66 -6.42
N TYR A 321 -7.13 -5.83 -5.81
CA TYR A 321 -7.74 -7.06 -6.35
C TYR A 321 -9.26 -6.94 -6.49
N VAL A 322 -9.93 -6.33 -5.52
CA VAL A 322 -11.39 -6.18 -5.55
C VAL A 322 -11.82 -5.22 -6.67
N LEU A 323 -11.14 -4.09 -6.81
CA LEU A 323 -11.50 -3.06 -7.79
C LEU A 323 -11.09 -3.41 -9.22
N TYR A 324 -9.97 -4.12 -9.40
CA TYR A 324 -9.43 -4.47 -10.73
C TYR A 324 -9.88 -5.85 -11.22
N ARG A 325 -9.98 -6.85 -10.32
CA ARG A 325 -10.33 -8.24 -10.69
C ARG A 325 -11.71 -8.68 -10.21
N HIS A 326 -12.48 -7.79 -9.58
CA HIS A 326 -13.82 -8.09 -9.07
C HIS A 326 -13.86 -9.28 -8.08
N GLU A 327 -12.81 -9.45 -7.27
CA GLU A 327 -12.67 -10.53 -6.29
C GLU A 327 -13.54 -10.33 -5.02
N ILE A 328 -14.86 -10.14 -5.20
CA ILE A 328 -15.79 -9.85 -4.10
C ILE A 328 -15.88 -11.02 -3.11
N VAL A 329 -15.78 -12.26 -3.59
CA VAL A 329 -15.82 -13.45 -2.73
C VAL A 329 -14.62 -13.47 -1.79
N SER A 330 -13.43 -13.15 -2.30
CA SER A 330 -12.21 -13.02 -1.48
C SER A 330 -12.41 -11.96 -0.39
N LEU A 331 -13.04 -10.82 -0.71
CA LEU A 331 -13.34 -9.76 0.27
C LEU A 331 -14.28 -10.22 1.38
N VAL A 332 -15.32 -10.98 1.05
CA VAL A 332 -16.28 -11.47 2.05
C VAL A 332 -15.67 -12.55 2.94
N LEU A 333 -14.79 -13.38 2.38
CA LEU A 333 -14.15 -14.49 3.10
C LEU A 333 -12.89 -14.07 3.87
N SER A 334 -12.24 -12.97 3.50
CA SER A 334 -10.96 -12.53 4.07
C SER A 334 -10.94 -12.33 5.60
N PRO A 335 -12.04 -11.97 6.29
CA PRO A 335 -12.06 -11.90 7.76
C PRO A 335 -11.80 -13.24 8.45
N PHE A 336 -12.08 -14.32 7.74
CA PHE A 336 -12.02 -15.70 8.21
C PHE A 336 -10.76 -16.43 7.74
N VAL A 337 -9.93 -15.78 6.91
CA VAL A 337 -8.66 -16.35 6.45
C VAL A 337 -7.62 -16.18 7.56
N VAL A 338 -7.03 -17.29 7.99
CA VAL A 338 -5.94 -17.37 8.95
C VAL A 338 -4.74 -18.01 8.25
N PRO A 339 -3.58 -17.36 8.16
CA PRO A 339 -2.40 -17.98 7.56
C PRO A 339 -1.91 -19.16 8.42
N LEU A 340 -1.44 -20.25 7.79
CA LEU A 340 -0.85 -21.41 8.47
C LEU A 340 0.57 -21.09 8.94
N SER A 341 0.69 -20.13 9.83
CA SER A 341 1.93 -19.75 10.47
C SER A 341 1.70 -19.61 11.97
N PHE A 342 2.75 -19.80 12.78
CA PHE A 342 2.60 -19.74 14.23
C PHE A 342 2.07 -18.38 14.70
N ASP A 343 2.61 -17.31 14.13
CA ASP A 343 2.16 -15.93 14.33
C ASP A 343 0.73 -15.70 13.83
N GLY A 344 0.36 -16.27 12.68
CA GLY A 344 -0.98 -16.22 12.12
C GLY A 344 -2.03 -16.86 13.02
N ILE A 345 -1.76 -18.09 13.48
CA ILE A 345 -2.63 -18.84 14.39
C ILE A 345 -2.71 -18.15 15.75
N ALA A 346 -1.58 -17.70 16.30
CA ALA A 346 -1.54 -17.00 17.58
C ALA A 346 -2.34 -15.69 17.53
N LEU A 347 -2.20 -14.91 16.45
CA LEU A 347 -2.94 -13.67 16.26
C LEU A 347 -4.44 -13.94 16.03
N ALA A 348 -4.80 -14.98 15.27
CA ALA A 348 -6.19 -15.38 15.11
C ALA A 348 -6.83 -15.79 16.44
N GLY A 349 -6.12 -16.59 17.26
CA GLY A 349 -6.56 -16.93 18.61
C GLY A 349 -6.73 -15.69 19.50
N TRP A 350 -5.79 -14.75 19.43
CA TRP A 350 -5.88 -13.47 20.14
C TRP A 350 -7.08 -12.63 19.70
N ASN A 351 -7.37 -12.61 18.41
CA ASN A 351 -8.52 -11.90 17.84
C ASN A 351 -9.86 -12.53 18.22
N LEU A 352 -9.94 -13.87 18.25
CA LEU A 352 -11.12 -14.58 18.74
C LEU A 352 -11.34 -14.34 20.23
N LEU A 353 -10.27 -14.28 21.03
CA LEU A 353 -10.32 -13.90 22.44
C LEU A 353 -10.85 -12.47 22.62
N ALA A 354 -10.31 -11.51 21.87
CA ALA A 354 -10.77 -10.12 21.88
C ALA A 354 -12.25 -10.02 21.48
N LEU A 355 -12.66 -10.73 20.42
CA LEU A 355 -14.05 -10.78 19.97
C LEU A 355 -14.97 -11.34 21.06
N GLY A 356 -14.57 -12.41 21.75
CA GLY A 356 -15.33 -12.97 22.87
C GLY A 356 -15.55 -11.97 24.01
N LEU A 357 -14.51 -11.20 24.35
CA LEU A 357 -14.63 -10.14 25.36
C LEU A 357 -15.53 -9.00 24.90
N PHE A 358 -15.50 -8.63 23.61
CA PHE A 358 -16.43 -7.65 23.04
C PHE A 358 -17.87 -8.17 23.02
N GLU A 359 -18.09 -9.44 22.68
CA GLU A 359 -19.43 -10.04 22.68
C GLU A 359 -20.02 -10.02 24.09
N GLU A 360 -19.24 -10.42 25.11
CA GLU A 360 -19.67 -10.38 26.51
C GLU A 360 -19.98 -8.95 26.97
N SER A 361 -19.16 -7.97 26.61
CA SER A 361 -19.36 -6.58 27.04
C SER A 361 -20.50 -5.87 26.30
N LEU A 362 -20.61 -6.05 24.99
CA LEU A 362 -21.55 -5.30 24.14
C LEU A 362 -22.91 -5.97 23.97
N ALA A 363 -23.03 -7.30 24.12
CA ALA A 363 -24.32 -7.99 23.95
C ALA A 363 -25.39 -7.47 24.92
N HIS A 364 -24.97 -7.05 26.12
CA HIS A 364 -25.83 -6.40 27.10
C HIS A 364 -26.09 -4.93 26.75
N ALA A 365 -25.06 -4.18 26.34
CA ALA A 365 -25.18 -2.77 25.99
C ALA A 365 -26.11 -2.50 24.79
N VAL A 366 -26.13 -3.40 23.79
CA VAL A 366 -27.01 -3.31 22.61
C VAL A 366 -28.45 -3.83 22.93
N GLY A 367 -28.69 -4.29 24.16
CA GLY A 367 -30.03 -4.52 24.70
C GLY A 367 -30.78 -5.74 24.14
N GLY A 368 -30.10 -6.73 23.55
CA GLY A 368 -30.79 -7.90 22.98
C GLY A 368 -29.94 -9.15 22.77
N GLY A 369 -28.90 -9.31 23.59
CA GLY A 369 -28.08 -10.53 23.60
C GLY A 369 -27.33 -10.78 22.30
N ALA A 370 -26.93 -12.04 22.11
CA ALA A 370 -26.07 -12.46 20.99
C ALA A 370 -26.64 -12.15 19.60
N ARG A 371 -27.97 -12.18 19.43
CA ARG A 371 -28.61 -11.90 18.12
C ARG A 371 -28.41 -10.45 17.68
N ARG A 372 -28.65 -9.48 18.57
CA ARG A 372 -28.45 -8.06 18.24
C ARG A 372 -26.97 -7.73 18.09
N PHE A 373 -26.10 -8.34 18.90
CA PHE A 373 -24.66 -8.23 18.72
C PHE A 373 -24.22 -8.75 17.34
N ALA A 374 -24.71 -9.92 16.90
CA ALA A 374 -24.44 -10.46 15.57
C ALA A 374 -24.91 -9.51 14.45
N THR A 375 -26.10 -8.92 14.57
CA THR A 375 -26.60 -7.92 13.60
C THR A 375 -25.70 -6.68 13.55
N ALA A 376 -25.29 -6.16 14.71
CA ALA A 376 -24.39 -5.01 14.78
C ALA A 376 -23.01 -5.34 14.18
N LEU A 377 -22.45 -6.51 14.51
CA LEU A 377 -21.19 -6.99 13.95
C LEU A 377 -21.26 -7.15 12.43
N ALA A 378 -22.36 -7.71 11.90
CA ALA A 378 -22.56 -7.84 10.45
C ALA A 378 -22.68 -6.47 9.76
N GLY A 379 -23.40 -5.52 10.37
CA GLY A 379 -23.51 -4.15 9.87
C GLY A 379 -22.16 -3.42 9.86
N VAL A 380 -21.38 -3.55 10.94
CA VAL A 380 -20.01 -3.05 11.02
C VAL A 380 -19.12 -3.70 9.97
N ALA A 381 -19.22 -5.02 9.79
CA ALA A 381 -18.41 -5.74 8.81
C ALA A 381 -18.67 -5.26 7.39
N GLY A 382 -19.95 -5.14 7.00
CA GLY A 382 -20.35 -4.58 5.71
C GLY A 382 -19.90 -3.13 5.53
N GLY A 383 -20.07 -2.30 6.56
CA GLY A 383 -19.62 -0.91 6.55
C GLY A 383 -18.11 -0.76 6.35
N VAL A 384 -17.31 -1.56 7.06
CA VAL A 384 -15.84 -1.59 6.95
C VAL A 384 -15.42 -2.02 5.55
N MET A 385 -16.03 -3.08 5.01
CA MET A 385 -15.72 -3.55 3.65
C MET A 385 -16.01 -2.45 2.61
N VAL A 386 -17.20 -1.83 2.63
CA VAL A 386 -17.58 -0.78 1.68
C VAL A 386 -16.68 0.45 1.81
N LEU A 387 -16.48 0.95 3.05
CA LEU A 387 -15.64 2.13 3.27
C LEU A 387 -14.20 1.88 2.83
N ARG A 388 -13.65 0.69 3.09
CA ARG A 388 -12.31 0.33 2.63
C ARG A 388 -12.20 0.37 1.11
N GLN A 389 -13.16 -0.20 0.39
CA GLN A 389 -13.13 -0.16 -1.07
C GLN A 389 -13.25 1.28 -1.58
N GLY A 390 -14.09 2.10 -0.95
CA GLY A 390 -14.21 3.53 -1.27
C GLY A 390 -12.89 4.28 -1.06
N ILE A 391 -12.22 4.07 0.07
CA ILE A 391 -10.91 4.67 0.38
C ILE A 391 -9.83 4.17 -0.59
N GLY A 392 -9.78 2.87 -0.85
CA GLY A 392 -8.86 2.28 -1.82
C GLY A 392 -9.06 2.84 -3.22
N HIS A 393 -10.31 3.02 -3.66
CA HIS A 393 -10.65 3.65 -4.93
C HIS A 393 -10.24 5.13 -4.96
N LEU A 394 -10.54 5.89 -3.91
CA LEU A 394 -10.19 7.31 -3.79
C LEU A 394 -8.67 7.53 -3.91
N PHE A 395 -7.88 6.72 -3.18
CA PHE A 395 -6.43 6.84 -3.16
C PHE A 395 -5.72 6.18 -4.34
N SER A 396 -6.38 5.30 -5.10
CA SER A 396 -5.81 4.70 -6.32
C SER A 396 -6.22 5.43 -7.59
N ARG A 397 -7.52 5.50 -7.90
CA ARG A 397 -8.05 6.02 -9.17
C ARG A 397 -8.61 7.44 -9.08
N GLY A 398 -9.29 7.78 -7.98
CA GLY A 398 -10.10 9.00 -7.91
C GLY A 398 -9.28 10.28 -7.84
N VAL A 399 -8.47 10.40 -6.78
CA VAL A 399 -7.63 11.60 -6.53
C VAL A 399 -6.14 11.23 -6.60
N GLY A 400 -5.85 9.91 -6.61
CA GLY A 400 -4.56 9.20 -6.67
C GLY A 400 -3.40 9.84 -7.42
N TYR A 401 -3.72 10.57 -8.48
CA TYR A 401 -2.75 11.18 -9.38
C TYR A 401 -2.46 12.65 -9.04
N ALA A 402 -3.45 13.40 -8.54
CA ALA A 402 -3.39 14.87 -8.47
C ALA A 402 -2.73 15.46 -7.21
N VAL A 403 -2.63 14.70 -6.12
CA VAL A 403 -2.10 15.17 -4.82
C VAL A 403 -1.04 14.22 -4.21
N PRO A 404 0.19 14.17 -4.76
CA PRO A 404 1.30 13.28 -4.34
C PRO A 404 1.47 13.11 -2.82
N SER A 405 1.28 14.19 -2.07
CA SER A 405 1.42 14.24 -0.61
C SER A 405 0.36 13.41 0.15
N LEU A 406 -0.79 13.11 -0.45
CA LEU A 406 -1.81 12.23 0.14
C LEU A 406 -1.55 10.74 -0.17
N PHE A 407 -0.58 10.42 -1.04
CA PHE A 407 -0.33 9.07 -1.58
C PHE A 407 0.83 8.32 -0.93
N PHE A 408 1.19 8.69 0.31
CA PHE A 408 1.94 7.78 1.17
C PHE A 408 1.13 6.50 1.49
N SER A 409 -0.14 6.43 1.10
CA SER A 409 -1.08 5.39 1.50
C SER A 409 -0.89 4.05 0.76
N GLU A 410 -0.46 3.01 1.49
CA GLU A 410 -0.54 1.61 1.03
C GLU A 410 -1.99 1.07 1.05
N SER A 411 -3.02 1.90 1.27
CA SER A 411 -4.42 1.48 1.41
C SER A 411 -4.92 0.55 0.30
N ALA A 412 -4.45 0.76 -0.94
CA ALA A 412 -4.82 -0.07 -2.09
C ALA A 412 -4.22 -1.48 -2.05
N HIS A 413 -3.10 -1.66 -1.33
CA HIS A 413 -2.29 -2.89 -1.29
C HIS A 413 -2.31 -3.59 0.07
N GLU A 414 -2.73 -2.90 1.13
CA GLU A 414 -2.92 -3.54 2.43
C GLU A 414 -3.86 -4.74 2.23
N CYS A 415 -3.51 -5.88 2.81
CA CYS A 415 -4.34 -7.08 2.76
C CYS A 415 -5.54 -6.96 3.70
N SER A 416 -6.66 -7.60 3.35
CA SER A 416 -7.89 -7.61 4.16
C SER A 416 -8.04 -8.85 5.04
N GLU A 417 -6.97 -9.35 5.64
CA GLU A 417 -7.03 -10.62 6.36
C GLU A 417 -7.37 -10.44 7.84
N GLY A 418 -8.17 -11.36 8.36
CA GLY A 418 -8.50 -11.46 9.79
C GLY A 418 -9.51 -10.44 10.31
N LEU A 419 -9.71 -10.48 11.64
CA LEU A 419 -10.80 -9.76 12.31
C LEU A 419 -10.47 -8.33 12.76
N SER A 420 -9.22 -7.89 12.60
CA SER A 420 -8.68 -6.65 13.18
C SER A 420 -9.56 -5.40 13.01
N PRO A 421 -10.02 -5.01 11.80
CA PRO A 421 -10.72 -3.72 11.62
C PRO A 421 -12.08 -3.74 12.30
N TYR A 422 -12.71 -4.91 12.39
CA TYR A 422 -13.98 -5.10 13.08
C TYR A 422 -13.77 -4.97 14.57
N LEU A 423 -12.64 -5.47 15.11
CA LEU A 423 -12.27 -5.25 16.51
C LEU A 423 -12.00 -3.78 16.81
N PHE A 424 -11.37 -3.03 15.90
CA PHE A 424 -11.21 -1.57 16.04
C PHE A 424 -12.55 -0.83 15.98
N ALA A 425 -13.48 -1.26 15.14
CA ALA A 425 -14.83 -0.71 15.13
C ALA A 425 -15.58 -1.00 16.44
N LEU A 426 -15.51 -2.24 16.94
CA LEU A 426 -16.09 -2.63 18.23
C LEU A 426 -15.44 -1.89 19.40
N LEU A 427 -14.14 -1.57 19.33
CA LEU A 427 -13.46 -0.74 20.33
C LEU A 427 -14.08 0.65 20.45
N VAL A 428 -14.42 1.28 19.32
CA VAL A 428 -15.11 2.58 19.31
C VAL A 428 -16.55 2.45 19.78
N ILE A 429 -17.24 1.34 19.48
CA ILE A 429 -18.59 1.08 20.02
C ILE A 429 -18.55 0.86 21.54
N GLN A 430 -17.51 0.20 22.06
CA GLN A 430 -17.32 0.00 23.49
C GLN A 430 -17.11 1.32 24.27
N SER A 431 -16.72 2.40 23.60
CA SER A 431 -16.59 3.71 24.26
C SER A 431 -17.91 4.22 24.84
N LEU A 432 -19.06 3.65 24.44
CA LEU A 432 -20.36 3.90 25.06
C LEU A 432 -20.42 3.50 26.53
N SER A 433 -19.58 2.56 26.94
CA SER A 433 -19.46 2.07 28.32
C SER A 433 -18.02 2.27 28.82
N ILE A 434 -17.49 3.49 28.67
CA ILE A 434 -16.10 3.83 29.01
C ILE A 434 -15.75 3.60 30.49
N ASP A 435 -16.75 3.70 31.36
CA ASP A 435 -16.61 3.53 32.81
C ASP A 435 -16.64 2.07 33.26
N ASP A 436 -16.95 1.14 32.35
CA ASP A 436 -16.95 -0.28 32.66
C ASP A 436 -15.54 -0.76 33.00
N LYS A 437 -15.42 -1.50 34.10
CA LYS A 437 -14.15 -2.03 34.61
C LYS A 437 -14.23 -3.54 34.75
N TYR A 438 -13.18 -4.23 34.29
CA TYR A 438 -12.86 -5.57 34.77
C TYR A 438 -12.27 -5.47 36.17
N ILE A 439 -12.77 -6.28 37.09
CA ILE A 439 -12.28 -6.37 38.47
C ILE A 439 -11.55 -7.70 38.60
N LEU A 440 -10.21 -7.66 38.58
CA LEU A 440 -9.38 -8.83 38.80
C LEU A 440 -9.07 -8.96 40.29
N TYR A 441 -9.49 -10.07 40.89
CA TYR A 441 -9.15 -10.42 42.27
C TYR A 441 -7.86 -11.24 42.28
N TYR A 442 -6.81 -10.78 42.96
CA TYR A 442 -5.54 -11.50 43.08
C TYR A 442 -5.24 -11.83 44.55
N GLY A 443 -5.13 -13.11 44.87
CA GLY A 443 -4.88 -13.60 46.23
C GLY A 443 -6.12 -13.71 47.11
N ASP A 444 -5.92 -14.22 48.34
CA ASP A 444 -7.00 -14.49 49.30
C ASP A 444 -7.46 -13.25 50.08
N ARG A 445 -6.72 -12.14 49.96
CA ARG A 445 -7.08 -10.90 50.65
C ARG A 445 -8.22 -10.21 49.89
N PRO A 446 -9.35 -9.90 50.56
CA PRO A 446 -10.52 -9.29 49.92
C PRO A 446 -10.22 -7.91 49.30
N ASP A 447 -9.14 -7.26 49.73
CA ASP A 447 -8.76 -5.91 49.29
C ASP A 447 -7.82 -5.90 48.08
N ALA A 448 -7.26 -7.04 47.69
CA ALA A 448 -6.34 -7.15 46.56
C ALA A 448 -7.11 -7.26 45.23
N LYS A 449 -7.70 -6.13 44.81
CA LYS A 449 -8.39 -5.99 43.52
C LYS A 449 -7.64 -5.02 42.60
N ILE A 450 -7.42 -5.45 41.35
CA ILE A 450 -6.95 -4.58 40.28
C ILE A 450 -8.16 -4.28 39.38
N THR A 451 -8.45 -3.01 39.19
CA THR A 451 -9.54 -2.58 38.28
C THR A 451 -8.94 -2.07 36.99
N LEU A 452 -9.31 -2.68 35.86
CA LEU A 452 -8.85 -2.29 34.53
C LEU A 452 -10.07 -1.90 33.69
N ARG A 453 -10.05 -0.71 33.08
CA ARG A 453 -11.15 -0.28 32.20
C ARG A 453 -11.23 -1.21 30.99
N LYS A 454 -12.44 -1.65 30.61
CA LYS A 454 -12.64 -2.60 29.50
C LYS A 454 -12.05 -2.05 28.19
N VAL A 455 -12.34 -0.78 27.88
CA VAL A 455 -11.84 -0.08 26.69
C VAL A 455 -10.30 -0.08 26.65
N THR A 456 -9.62 0.15 27.78
CA THR A 456 -8.15 0.17 27.81
C THR A 456 -7.57 -1.21 27.53
N LEU A 457 -8.11 -2.27 28.15
CA LEU A 457 -7.67 -3.63 27.88
C LEU A 457 -7.88 -3.99 26.40
N GLN A 458 -9.08 -3.74 25.88
CA GLN A 458 -9.43 -4.06 24.49
C GLN A 458 -8.63 -3.22 23.49
N ALA A 459 -8.33 -1.95 23.79
CA ALA A 459 -7.44 -1.13 22.96
C ALA A 459 -6.04 -1.77 22.86
N ILE A 460 -5.46 -2.18 23.99
CA ILE A 460 -4.15 -2.87 24.01
C ILE A 460 -4.24 -4.17 23.19
N MET A 461 -5.31 -4.96 23.36
CA MET A 461 -5.52 -6.17 22.59
C MET A 461 -5.64 -5.90 21.08
N CYS A 462 -6.37 -4.86 20.67
CA CYS A 462 -6.47 -4.45 19.28
C CYS A 462 -5.11 -4.02 18.72
N LEU A 463 -4.29 -3.28 19.49
CA LEU A 463 -2.96 -2.83 19.05
C LEU A 463 -1.98 -3.99 18.78
N VAL A 464 -2.16 -5.17 19.37
CA VAL A 464 -1.39 -6.38 19.04
C VAL A 464 -1.57 -6.79 17.56
N ASN A 465 -2.72 -6.47 16.96
CA ASN A 465 -2.93 -6.70 15.53
C ASN A 465 -1.99 -5.89 14.63
N TYR A 466 -1.33 -4.87 15.17
CA TYR A 466 -0.40 -4.06 14.42
C TYR A 466 1.00 -4.70 14.30
N ILE A 467 1.28 -5.78 15.04
CA ILE A 467 2.55 -6.54 14.98
C ILE A 467 2.87 -7.05 13.57
N PRO A 468 1.96 -7.71 12.82
CA PRO A 468 2.24 -8.19 11.46
C PRO A 468 2.54 -7.10 10.40
N LYS A 469 2.66 -5.83 10.80
CA LYS A 469 2.92 -4.64 9.97
C LYS A 469 1.76 -4.32 9.00
N ASN A 470 1.65 -3.03 8.65
CA ASN A 470 0.83 -2.52 7.54
C ASN A 470 -0.69 -2.83 7.58
N ILE A 471 -1.35 -2.45 8.68
CA ILE A 471 -2.83 -2.44 8.77
C ILE A 471 -3.39 -1.06 9.13
N LEU A 472 -2.68 0.03 8.81
CA LEU A 472 -3.09 1.38 9.22
C LEU A 472 -4.45 1.72 8.63
N TRP A 473 -4.58 1.62 7.30
CA TRP A 473 -5.80 2.01 6.61
C TRP A 473 -6.93 1.03 6.91
N TRP A 474 -6.61 -0.25 7.07
CA TRP A 474 -7.56 -1.25 7.55
C TRP A 474 -8.14 -0.88 8.92
N SER A 475 -7.28 -0.61 9.90
CA SER A 475 -7.70 -0.23 11.25
C SER A 475 -8.46 1.10 11.26
N PHE A 476 -8.02 2.08 10.46
CA PHE A 476 -8.66 3.38 10.32
C PHE A 476 -10.10 3.27 9.77
N THR A 477 -10.34 2.40 8.77
CA THR A 477 -11.71 2.14 8.30
C THR A 477 -12.59 1.56 9.41
N GLY A 478 -12.03 0.68 10.25
CA GLY A 478 -12.65 0.19 11.47
C GLY A 478 -13.04 1.30 12.43
N LEU A 479 -12.11 2.21 12.74
CA LEU A 479 -12.36 3.34 13.64
C LEU A 479 -13.48 4.27 13.13
N ILE A 480 -13.47 4.61 11.83
CA ILE A 480 -14.53 5.45 11.22
C ILE A 480 -15.89 4.75 11.29
N VAL A 481 -15.96 3.49 10.88
CA VAL A 481 -17.23 2.74 10.87
C VAL A 481 -17.73 2.52 12.29
N GLY A 482 -16.84 2.24 13.24
CA GLY A 482 -17.16 2.18 14.66
C GLY A 482 -17.77 3.49 15.16
N PHE A 483 -17.17 4.63 14.83
CA PHE A 483 -17.69 5.95 15.20
C PHE A 483 -19.10 6.20 14.63
N ILE A 484 -19.32 5.90 13.34
CA ILE A 484 -20.63 6.03 12.71
C ILE A 484 -21.64 5.06 13.34
N ALA A 485 -21.24 3.81 13.61
CA ALA A 485 -22.09 2.81 14.23
C ALA A 485 -22.50 3.21 15.66
N THR A 486 -21.57 3.77 16.44
CA THR A 486 -21.85 4.31 17.77
C THR A 486 -22.95 5.36 17.71
N PHE A 487 -22.88 6.29 16.76
CA PHE A 487 -23.90 7.32 16.55
C PHE A 487 -25.26 6.72 16.19
N ILE A 488 -25.30 5.77 15.25
CA ILE A 488 -26.54 5.10 14.83
C ILE A 488 -27.17 4.31 15.98
N ILE A 489 -26.36 3.55 16.74
CA ILE A 489 -26.82 2.76 17.89
C ILE A 489 -27.43 3.68 18.95
N GLN A 490 -26.79 4.81 19.26
CA GLN A 490 -27.31 5.76 20.25
C GLN A 490 -28.63 6.41 19.80
N ILE A 491 -28.76 6.80 18.53
CA ILE A 491 -30.03 7.30 17.99
C ILE A 491 -31.12 6.23 18.09
N TYR A 492 -30.78 4.97 17.78
CA TYR A 492 -31.73 3.87 17.86
C TYR A 492 -32.18 3.60 19.31
N LEU A 493 -31.25 3.58 20.26
CA LEU A 493 -31.55 3.40 21.68
C LEU A 493 -32.38 4.55 22.25
N ALA A 494 -32.07 5.80 21.87
CA ALA A 494 -32.85 6.97 22.25
C ALA A 494 -34.30 6.88 21.75
N ARG A 495 -34.50 6.52 20.47
CA ARG A 495 -35.85 6.36 19.90
C ARG A 495 -36.63 5.19 20.52
N ALA A 496 -35.94 4.10 20.84
CA ALA A 496 -36.57 2.96 21.50
C ALA A 496 -37.10 3.35 22.89
N HIS A 497 -36.35 4.18 23.64
CA HIS A 497 -36.78 4.69 24.94
C HIS A 497 -38.01 5.59 24.85
N ASP A 498 -38.05 6.52 23.88
CA ASP A 498 -39.22 7.39 23.68
C ASP A 498 -40.49 6.58 23.35
N SER A 499 -40.35 5.49 22.59
CA SER A 499 -41.49 4.65 22.21
C SER A 499 -42.11 3.89 23.38
N SER A 500 -41.32 3.45 24.38
CA SER A 500 -41.84 2.71 25.52
C SER A 500 -42.63 3.58 26.49
N ASP A 501 -42.23 4.83 26.69
CA ASP A 501 -42.87 5.75 27.65
C ASP A 501 -44.28 6.17 27.20
N SER A 502 -44.56 6.15 25.90
CA SER A 502 -45.89 6.51 25.37
C SER A 502 -46.99 5.44 25.58
N SER A 503 -46.63 4.24 26.05
CA SER A 503 -47.53 3.08 26.05
C SER A 503 -47.89 2.51 27.42
N PHE A 504 -47.36 3.06 28.52
CA PHE A 504 -47.82 2.69 29.86
C PHE A 504 -48.99 3.59 30.28
N PRO A 505 -50.24 3.09 30.30
CA PRO A 505 -51.37 3.88 30.77
C PRO A 505 -51.18 4.20 32.25
N GLU A 506 -51.23 5.49 32.56
CA GLU A 506 -51.03 6.19 33.85
C GLU A 506 -51.97 5.72 35.01
N LYS A 507 -52.67 4.60 34.87
CA LYS A 507 -53.75 4.18 35.77
C LYS A 507 -53.35 3.32 36.98
N PHE A 508 -52.06 3.14 37.27
CA PHE A 508 -51.62 2.27 38.38
C PHE A 508 -50.84 2.99 39.51
N ILE A 509 -50.87 4.32 39.55
CA ILE A 509 -50.28 5.09 40.66
C ILE A 509 -51.41 5.72 41.48
N LEU A 510 -51.97 4.94 42.41
CA LEU A 510 -52.74 5.54 43.50
C LEU A 510 -52.59 4.85 44.87
N ASP A 511 -51.92 3.71 45.00
CA ASP A 511 -51.76 3.06 46.31
C ASP A 511 -50.36 2.46 46.50
N SER A 512 -49.39 3.24 47.03
CA SER A 512 -48.23 2.70 47.75
C SER A 512 -47.39 3.81 48.40
N ASN A 513 -47.89 4.35 49.52
CA ASN A 513 -47.09 5.14 50.45
C ASN A 513 -46.21 4.21 51.32
N ALA A 514 -45.05 3.76 50.84
CA ALA A 514 -43.94 3.30 51.68
C ALA A 514 -42.71 2.90 50.85
N ALA A 515 -41.53 3.29 51.33
CA ALA A 515 -40.19 2.93 50.84
C ALA A 515 -39.64 3.74 49.65
N THR A 516 -39.41 5.02 49.93
CA THR A 516 -38.27 5.80 49.43
C THR A 516 -36.96 5.00 49.44
N THR A 517 -36.46 4.58 48.27
CA THR A 517 -35.02 4.40 48.05
C THR A 517 -34.67 4.58 46.57
N PHE A 518 -33.99 5.69 46.26
CA PHE A 518 -33.03 5.79 45.14
C PHE A 518 -33.52 5.41 43.72
N VAL A 519 -34.78 5.69 43.37
CA VAL A 519 -35.18 5.70 41.95
C VAL A 519 -34.74 7.02 41.32
N ASP A 520 -33.43 7.05 41.09
CA ASP A 520 -32.68 7.64 39.98
C ASP A 520 -33.27 8.93 39.34
N ASP A 521 -32.82 10.08 39.84
CA ASP A 521 -32.92 11.42 39.23
C ASP A 521 -32.15 11.54 37.88
N ARG A 522 -31.77 10.40 37.28
CA ARG A 522 -31.19 10.29 35.94
C ARG A 522 -32.21 10.49 34.82
N SER A 523 -33.51 10.52 35.12
CA SER A 523 -34.59 10.49 34.12
C SER A 523 -34.81 11.79 33.31
N ARG A 524 -33.98 12.84 33.50
CA ARG A 524 -34.13 14.11 32.75
C ARG A 524 -32.84 14.65 32.14
N GLN A 525 -31.86 13.79 31.83
CA GLN A 525 -30.78 14.26 30.97
C GLN A 525 -31.30 14.38 29.52
N PRO A 526 -31.25 15.56 28.90
CA PRO A 526 -31.73 15.73 27.53
C PRO A 526 -30.88 14.88 26.57
N LEU A 527 -31.53 14.23 25.60
CA LEU A 527 -30.91 13.29 24.64
C LEU A 527 -29.64 13.84 23.99
N TRP A 528 -29.62 15.14 23.67
CA TRP A 528 -28.45 15.78 23.06
C TRP A 528 -27.20 15.74 23.96
N ARG A 529 -27.33 15.78 25.29
CA ARG A 529 -26.19 15.68 26.21
C ARG A 529 -25.61 14.27 26.24
N ILE A 530 -26.48 13.26 26.21
CA ILE A 530 -26.07 11.85 26.13
C ILE A 530 -25.38 11.61 24.78
N LEU A 531 -25.98 12.07 23.68
CA LEU A 531 -25.39 11.99 22.33
C LEU A 531 -24.03 12.72 22.25
N LEU A 532 -23.93 13.92 22.81
CA LEU A 532 -22.68 14.68 22.80
C LEU A 532 -21.60 13.99 23.64
N SER A 533 -21.93 13.52 24.85
CA SER A 533 -20.98 12.80 25.71
C SER A 533 -20.47 11.51 25.04
N THR A 534 -21.38 10.75 24.43
CA THR A 534 -21.02 9.51 23.71
C THR A 534 -20.17 9.81 22.47
N LEU A 535 -20.49 10.87 21.73
CA LEU A 535 -19.69 11.33 20.59
C LEU A 535 -18.28 11.75 21.01
N CYS A 536 -18.15 12.52 22.10
CA CYS A 536 -16.86 12.93 22.64
C CYS A 536 -16.02 11.73 23.07
N ASN A 537 -16.62 10.75 23.75
CA ASN A 537 -15.93 9.53 24.17
C ASN A 537 -15.49 8.68 22.97
N ALA A 538 -16.36 8.50 21.98
CA ALA A 538 -16.04 7.77 20.75
C ALA A 538 -14.92 8.44 19.95
N LEU A 539 -15.00 9.77 19.79
CA LEU A 539 -13.98 10.57 19.13
C LEU A 539 -12.64 10.50 19.87
N LEU A 540 -12.64 10.59 21.20
CA LEU A 540 -11.43 10.48 22.03
C LEU A 540 -10.73 9.12 21.82
N VAL A 541 -11.49 8.02 21.91
CA VAL A 541 -10.94 6.67 21.70
C VAL A 541 -10.42 6.50 20.26
N ALA A 542 -11.17 6.97 19.26
CA ALA A 542 -10.77 6.89 17.86
C ALA A 542 -9.49 7.70 17.57
N LEU A 543 -9.41 8.95 18.02
CA LEU A 543 -8.24 9.83 17.81
C LEU A 543 -7.00 9.32 18.53
N LEU A 544 -7.13 8.88 19.78
CA LEU A 544 -6.00 8.31 20.52
C LEU A 544 -5.47 7.05 19.83
N THR A 545 -6.37 6.14 19.46
CA THR A 545 -6.00 4.90 18.76
C THR A 545 -5.36 5.21 17.41
N PHE A 546 -5.96 6.10 16.62
CA PHE A 546 -5.42 6.52 15.32
C PHE A 546 -4.03 7.15 15.45
N THR A 547 -3.79 7.97 16.47
CA THR A 547 -2.48 8.59 16.71
C THR A 547 -1.41 7.52 16.99
N VAL A 548 -1.72 6.53 17.82
CA VAL A 548 -0.80 5.40 18.07
C VAL A 548 -0.53 4.62 16.79
N LEU A 549 -1.58 4.30 16.02
CA LEU A 549 -1.45 3.60 14.74
C LEU A 549 -0.59 4.39 13.74
N LEU A 550 -0.74 5.71 13.68
CA LEU A 550 0.04 6.58 12.81
C LEU A 550 1.52 6.60 13.22
N LEU A 551 1.81 6.73 14.52
CA LEU A 551 3.18 6.67 15.04
C LEU A 551 3.83 5.32 14.72
N CYS A 552 3.12 4.21 14.94
CA CYS A 552 3.61 2.89 14.57
C CYS A 552 3.86 2.80 13.05
N ASN A 553 2.93 3.27 12.22
CA ASN A 553 3.09 3.28 10.75
C ASN A 553 4.34 4.06 10.30
N MET A 554 4.56 5.25 10.88
CA MET A 554 5.74 6.08 10.58
C MET A 554 7.05 5.38 10.93
N THR A 555 7.07 4.57 11.99
CA THR A 555 8.27 3.79 12.36
C THR A 555 8.53 2.60 11.42
N TYR A 556 7.49 1.94 10.91
CA TYR A 556 7.65 0.78 10.03
C TYR A 556 7.99 1.14 8.58
N ARG A 557 7.57 2.33 8.12
CA ARG A 557 7.72 2.74 6.71
C ARG A 557 9.06 3.34 6.34
N ARG A 558 10.05 3.35 7.23
CA ARG A 558 11.41 3.72 6.86
C ARG A 558 12.15 2.45 6.42
N PRO A 559 12.18 2.09 5.12
CA PRO A 559 13.08 1.04 4.68
C PRO A 559 14.50 1.45 5.09
N PRO A 560 15.28 0.52 5.66
CA PRO A 560 16.69 0.81 5.88
C PRO A 560 17.30 1.11 4.50
N PRO A 561 18.09 2.20 4.36
CA PRO A 561 18.75 2.48 3.09
C PRO A 561 19.60 1.28 2.71
N VAL A 562 19.47 0.80 1.47
CA VAL A 562 20.30 -0.28 0.97
C VAL A 562 21.71 0.27 0.80
N SER A 563 22.67 -0.32 1.50
CA SER A 563 24.07 0.06 1.33
C SER A 563 24.60 -0.48 0.01
N GLU A 564 25.45 0.31 -0.66
CA GLU A 564 26.07 -0.07 -1.94
C GLU A 564 26.77 -1.45 -1.91
N PRO A 565 27.48 -1.85 -0.84
CA PRO A 565 28.10 -3.17 -0.77
C PRO A 565 27.07 -4.31 -0.75
N VAL A 566 25.92 -4.11 -0.11
CA VAL A 566 24.85 -5.12 -0.06
C VAL A 566 24.24 -5.31 -1.44
N LEU A 567 24.00 -4.21 -2.16
CA LEU A 567 23.49 -4.30 -3.52
C LEU A 567 24.50 -4.95 -4.47
N ASN A 568 25.78 -4.59 -4.36
CA ASN A 568 26.86 -5.16 -5.17
C ASN A 568 27.06 -6.67 -4.92
N ALA A 569 26.82 -7.14 -3.69
CA ALA A 569 26.96 -8.54 -3.32
C ALA A 569 25.77 -9.41 -3.75
N LEU A 570 24.56 -8.84 -3.84
CA LEU A 570 23.36 -9.58 -4.23
C LEU A 570 23.30 -9.82 -5.75
N LEU A 571 23.89 -8.93 -6.53
CA LEU A 571 23.75 -8.90 -7.98
C LEU A 571 24.89 -9.66 -8.67
N PRO A 572 24.67 -10.18 -9.89
CA PRO A 572 25.70 -10.85 -10.67
C PRO A 572 26.97 -10.00 -10.80
N SER A 573 28.12 -10.64 -10.91
CA SER A 573 29.43 -9.99 -11.06
C SER A 573 29.71 -9.46 -12.47
N ASP A 574 28.65 -9.14 -13.22
CA ASP A 574 28.76 -8.61 -14.58
C ASP A 574 29.58 -7.30 -14.60
N PRO A 575 30.39 -7.03 -15.63
CA PRO A 575 31.16 -5.80 -15.75
C PRO A 575 30.32 -4.54 -15.53
N TYR A 576 29.09 -4.52 -16.03
CA TYR A 576 28.15 -3.44 -15.81
C TYR A 576 26.94 -3.94 -15.02
N LEU A 577 26.52 -3.17 -14.02
CA LEU A 577 25.26 -3.37 -13.33
C LEU A 577 24.11 -2.75 -14.13
N PHE A 578 24.24 -1.46 -14.46
CA PHE A 578 23.26 -0.72 -15.25
C PHE A 578 23.88 -0.23 -16.54
N SER A 579 23.19 -0.47 -17.66
CA SER A 579 23.44 0.19 -18.93
C SER A 579 22.19 0.95 -19.36
N PHE A 580 22.25 2.27 -19.33
CA PHE A 580 21.14 3.13 -19.75
C PHE A 580 21.19 3.34 -21.26
N ALA A 581 20.07 3.15 -21.94
CA ALA A 581 19.84 3.50 -23.34
C ALA A 581 19.00 4.78 -23.35
N VAL A 582 19.67 5.94 -23.50
CA VAL A 582 19.01 7.24 -23.62
C VAL A 582 18.74 7.51 -25.09
N MET A 583 17.48 7.44 -25.51
CA MET A 583 17.09 7.67 -26.89
C MET A 583 16.75 9.13 -27.12
N THR A 584 17.19 9.68 -28.25
CA THR A 584 16.92 11.08 -28.61
C THR A 584 16.65 11.23 -30.10
N ALA A 585 15.70 12.09 -30.41
CA ALA A 585 15.31 12.43 -31.77
C ALA A 585 15.22 13.96 -31.93
N PRO A 586 15.42 14.50 -33.14
CA PRO A 586 15.13 15.90 -33.41
C PRO A 586 13.70 16.27 -32.99
N ARG A 587 13.48 17.48 -32.47
CA ARG A 587 12.15 17.95 -32.06
C ARG A 587 11.94 19.37 -32.56
N ARG A 588 10.69 19.74 -32.84
CA ARG A 588 10.38 21.09 -33.30
C ARG A 588 10.82 22.14 -32.27
N GLY A 589 11.61 23.11 -32.71
CA GLY A 589 12.15 24.17 -31.85
C GLY A 589 13.37 23.76 -31.03
N ASP A 590 13.88 22.54 -31.22
CA ASP A 590 15.08 22.00 -30.58
C ASP A 590 15.12 22.31 -29.07
N PRO A 591 14.19 21.79 -28.25
CA PRO A 591 14.28 21.92 -26.80
C PRO A 591 15.53 21.22 -26.25
N ASP A 592 16.05 21.71 -25.13
CA ASP A 592 17.27 21.24 -24.47
C ASP A 592 17.04 19.99 -23.58
N TYR A 593 16.06 19.16 -23.92
CA TYR A 593 15.64 18.03 -23.09
C TYR A 593 16.79 17.04 -22.82
N LEU A 594 17.50 16.62 -23.88
CA LEU A 594 18.61 15.68 -23.76
C LEU A 594 19.67 16.12 -22.74
N ILE A 595 20.08 17.39 -22.80
CA ILE A 595 21.09 17.95 -21.89
C ILE A 595 20.59 17.86 -20.45
N ARG A 596 19.34 18.27 -20.19
CA ARG A 596 18.74 18.23 -18.85
C ARG A 596 18.62 16.82 -18.32
N THR A 597 18.20 15.88 -19.16
CA THR A 597 18.08 14.47 -18.80
C THR A 597 19.44 13.90 -18.45
N VAL A 598 20.43 13.98 -19.34
CA VAL A 598 21.78 13.46 -19.08
C VAL A 598 22.42 14.08 -17.84
N ASP A 599 22.33 15.40 -17.69
CA ASP A 599 22.87 16.12 -16.54
C ASP A 599 22.22 15.67 -15.21
N SER A 600 20.90 15.42 -15.20
CA SER A 600 20.19 14.95 -14.01
C SER A 600 20.72 13.62 -13.47
N TYR A 601 21.19 12.72 -14.36
CA TYR A 601 21.83 11.47 -13.98
C TYR A 601 23.29 11.67 -13.59
N LEU A 602 24.08 12.37 -14.40
CA LEU A 602 25.51 12.56 -14.12
C LEU A 602 25.77 13.29 -12.80
N ARG A 603 24.88 14.18 -12.37
CA ARG A 603 24.97 14.86 -11.05
C ARG A 603 24.94 13.88 -9.88
N LEU A 604 24.29 12.73 -10.05
CA LEU A 604 24.12 11.69 -9.03
C LEU A 604 25.30 10.72 -8.94
N TRP A 605 26.22 10.75 -9.91
CA TRP A 605 27.33 9.82 -10.02
C TRP A 605 28.66 10.51 -9.69
N PRO A 606 29.55 9.86 -8.90
CA PRO A 606 30.82 10.46 -8.50
C PRO A 606 31.79 10.55 -9.68
N ASP A 607 32.70 11.53 -9.68
CA ASP A 607 33.70 11.70 -10.75
C ASP A 607 34.74 10.55 -10.80
N ALA A 608 35.10 10.02 -9.63
CA ALA A 608 36.10 8.96 -9.47
C ALA A 608 35.55 7.85 -8.56
N PRO A 609 34.67 6.98 -9.07
CA PRO A 609 34.13 5.87 -8.28
C PRO A 609 35.24 4.89 -7.89
N PRO A 610 35.19 4.28 -6.68
CA PRO A 610 36.11 3.19 -6.34
C PRO A 610 35.99 2.04 -7.34
N ALA A 611 37.09 1.38 -7.68
CA ALA A 611 37.08 0.26 -8.60
C ALA A 611 36.12 -0.84 -8.12
N ARG A 612 35.31 -1.39 -9.04
CA ARG A 612 34.26 -2.39 -8.78
C ARG A 612 33.14 -1.94 -7.83
N SER A 613 33.06 -0.64 -7.52
CA SER A 613 31.88 -0.08 -6.85
C SER A 613 30.66 -0.14 -7.77
N LEU A 614 29.48 0.11 -7.21
CA LEU A 614 28.24 0.20 -7.99
C LEU A 614 28.38 1.20 -9.14
N TYR A 615 28.92 2.40 -8.88
CA TYR A 615 29.05 3.45 -9.88
C TYR A 615 30.11 3.12 -10.95
N ASP A 616 31.16 2.38 -10.59
CA ASP A 616 32.15 1.90 -11.56
C ASP A 616 31.52 0.98 -12.64
N ARG A 617 30.39 0.37 -12.29
CA ARG A 617 29.62 -0.57 -13.10
C ARG A 617 28.39 0.11 -13.75
N ILE A 618 28.38 1.43 -13.89
CA ILE A 618 27.31 2.16 -14.59
C ILE A 618 27.83 2.68 -15.93
N ARG A 619 27.00 2.57 -16.96
CA ARG A 619 27.22 3.18 -18.28
C ARG A 619 25.92 3.75 -18.82
N MET A 620 25.99 4.87 -19.52
CA MET A 620 24.87 5.47 -20.24
C MET A 620 25.26 5.65 -21.71
N THR A 621 24.48 5.04 -22.60
CA THR A 621 24.61 5.16 -24.04
C THR A 621 23.53 6.09 -24.55
N VAL A 622 23.93 7.24 -25.10
CA VAL A 622 23.04 8.18 -25.78
C VAL A 622 22.98 7.78 -27.24
N TYR A 623 21.79 7.41 -27.70
CA TYR A 623 21.55 6.83 -29.01
C TYR A 623 20.62 7.70 -29.85
N THR A 624 20.96 7.82 -31.14
CA THR A 624 20.08 8.39 -32.17
C THR A 624 20.36 7.73 -33.51
N HIS A 625 19.34 7.51 -34.33
CA HIS A 625 19.49 7.08 -35.73
C HIS A 625 19.33 8.24 -36.72
N PHE A 626 19.28 9.48 -36.23
CA PHE A 626 19.18 10.65 -37.07
C PHE A 626 20.58 11.19 -37.39
N SER A 627 20.90 11.27 -38.69
CA SER A 627 22.16 11.83 -39.18
C SER A 627 22.32 13.30 -38.77
N GLU A 628 21.23 14.06 -38.82
CA GLU A 628 21.17 15.46 -38.41
C GLU A 628 20.40 15.60 -37.09
N HIS A 629 21.10 15.96 -36.02
CA HIS A 629 20.48 16.20 -34.71
C HIS A 629 21.30 17.18 -33.88
N ALA A 630 21.00 18.48 -34.00
CA ALA A 630 21.77 19.56 -33.39
C ALA A 630 21.92 19.41 -31.86
N ARG A 631 20.85 19.04 -31.14
CA ARG A 631 20.89 18.85 -29.69
C ARG A 631 21.72 17.66 -29.25
N PHE A 632 21.82 16.60 -30.06
CA PHE A 632 22.76 15.51 -29.81
C PHE A 632 24.20 15.99 -29.92
N ASP A 633 24.54 16.75 -30.98
CA ASP A 633 25.89 17.27 -31.19
C ASP A 633 26.31 18.24 -30.08
N GLU A 634 25.40 19.11 -29.66
CA GLU A 634 25.62 20.05 -28.56
C GLU A 634 25.84 19.33 -27.23
N ALA A 635 24.95 18.38 -26.87
CA ALA A 635 25.09 17.61 -25.64
C ALA A 635 26.40 16.80 -25.63
N ARG A 636 26.74 16.19 -26.77
CA ARG A 636 28.01 15.48 -26.95
C ARG A 636 29.20 16.38 -26.69
N LYS A 637 29.26 17.54 -27.36
CA LYS A 637 30.33 18.53 -27.17
C LYS A 637 30.43 19.00 -25.72
N GLN A 638 29.30 19.21 -25.05
CA GLN A 638 29.26 19.65 -23.67
C GLN A 638 29.82 18.60 -22.69
N PHE A 639 29.41 17.33 -22.82
CA PHE A 639 29.78 16.32 -21.83
C PHE A 639 31.08 15.58 -22.14
N GLU A 640 31.53 15.48 -23.40
CA GLU A 640 32.81 14.85 -23.77
C GLU A 640 34.03 15.52 -23.11
N VAL A 641 33.94 16.80 -22.75
CA VAL A 641 35.03 17.50 -22.05
C VAL A 641 35.02 17.27 -20.54
N THR A 642 33.90 16.83 -19.98
CA THR A 642 33.75 16.63 -18.53
C THR A 642 34.34 15.29 -18.08
N PRO A 643 34.89 15.16 -16.85
CA PRO A 643 35.33 13.88 -16.32
C PRO A 643 34.22 12.83 -16.28
N ARG A 644 33.01 13.22 -15.81
CA ARG A 644 31.84 12.33 -15.75
C ARG A 644 31.39 11.86 -17.12
N GLY A 645 31.32 12.78 -18.09
CA GLY A 645 30.90 12.44 -19.44
C GLY A 645 31.85 11.44 -20.09
N ARG A 646 33.17 11.64 -19.98
CA ARG A 646 34.16 10.67 -20.49
C ARG A 646 34.10 9.31 -19.80
N ARG A 647 33.70 9.27 -18.53
CA ARG A 647 33.63 8.03 -17.74
C ARG A 647 32.37 7.23 -18.05
N TYR A 648 31.22 7.89 -18.01
CA TYR A 648 29.92 7.23 -17.98
C TYR A 648 29.20 7.24 -19.31
N LEU A 649 29.47 8.22 -20.19
CA LEU A 649 28.73 8.37 -21.43
C LEU A 649 29.40 7.68 -22.60
N ARG A 650 28.56 7.09 -23.45
CA ARG A 650 28.90 6.66 -24.80
C ARG A 650 27.90 7.28 -25.77
N TRP A 651 28.40 7.82 -26.87
CA TRP A 651 27.58 8.44 -27.91
C TRP A 651 27.52 7.51 -29.12
N VAL A 652 26.31 7.17 -29.56
CA VAL A 652 26.06 6.33 -30.74
C VAL A 652 25.12 7.07 -31.67
N ARG A 653 25.56 7.26 -32.92
CA ARG A 653 24.77 7.83 -34.01
C ARG A 653 24.79 6.86 -35.18
N GLU A 654 23.63 6.42 -35.61
CA GLU A 654 23.46 5.72 -36.89
C GLU A 654 23.04 6.70 -37.99
N GLU A 655 23.27 6.32 -39.25
CA GLU A 655 22.81 7.10 -40.40
C GLU A 655 21.32 6.85 -40.65
N GLY A 656 20.54 7.91 -40.78
CA GLY A 656 19.11 7.83 -41.04
C GLY A 656 18.37 9.15 -40.87
N SER A 657 17.13 9.16 -41.34
CA SER A 657 16.20 10.31 -41.20
C SER A 657 14.73 9.87 -41.04
N GLU A 658 14.48 8.57 -40.98
CA GLU A 658 13.14 8.00 -40.88
C GLU A 658 12.55 8.18 -39.48
N TRP A 659 11.26 8.47 -39.38
CA TRP A 659 10.57 8.64 -38.09
C TRP A 659 9.91 7.33 -37.64
N ASP A 660 10.70 6.27 -37.50
CA ASP A 660 10.25 4.99 -36.97
C ASP A 660 10.67 4.82 -35.50
N GLN A 661 9.73 5.13 -34.59
CA GLN A 661 9.96 4.99 -33.15
C GLN A 661 10.24 3.54 -32.74
N ARG A 662 9.64 2.54 -33.41
CA ARG A 662 9.85 1.13 -33.05
C ARG A 662 11.25 0.68 -33.39
N ALA A 663 11.68 0.98 -34.61
CA ALA A 663 13.05 0.70 -35.04
C ALA A 663 14.05 1.42 -34.14
N HIS A 664 13.79 2.68 -33.76
CA HIS A 664 14.61 3.44 -32.82
C HIS A 664 14.76 2.71 -31.49
N VAL A 665 13.65 2.33 -30.85
CA VAL A 665 13.65 1.62 -29.56
C VAL A 665 14.35 0.28 -29.64
N ALA A 666 14.00 -0.54 -30.64
CA ALA A 666 14.57 -1.87 -30.80
C ALA A 666 16.07 -1.82 -31.06
N ARG A 667 16.54 -0.89 -31.89
CA ARG A 667 17.97 -0.71 -32.16
C ARG A 667 18.74 -0.22 -30.94
N ALA A 668 18.21 0.77 -30.22
CA ALA A 668 18.83 1.26 -28.99
C ALA A 668 19.01 0.15 -27.95
N LEU A 669 17.96 -0.67 -27.75
CA LEU A 669 18.01 -1.80 -26.83
C LEU A 669 19.00 -2.88 -27.28
N ASN A 670 19.01 -3.23 -28.57
CA ASN A 670 19.94 -4.22 -29.12
C ASN A 670 21.40 -3.78 -28.96
N ILE A 671 21.74 -2.53 -29.33
CA ILE A 671 23.10 -1.99 -29.19
C ILE A 671 23.57 -2.12 -27.73
N VAL A 672 22.74 -1.66 -26.79
CA VAL A 672 23.13 -1.65 -25.37
C VAL A 672 23.17 -3.07 -24.77
N ALA A 673 22.26 -3.96 -25.18
CA ALA A 673 22.17 -5.31 -24.66
C ALA A 673 23.20 -6.27 -25.30
N GLU A 674 23.58 -6.10 -26.57
CA GLU A 674 24.54 -6.96 -27.26
C GLU A 674 25.98 -6.61 -26.89
N GLU A 675 26.31 -5.31 -26.86
CA GLU A 675 27.69 -4.85 -26.64
C GLU A 675 28.13 -4.88 -25.17
N GLY A 676 27.17 -4.98 -24.24
CA GLY A 676 27.41 -4.91 -22.81
C GLY A 676 27.10 -6.21 -22.09
N ASP A 677 28.08 -6.72 -21.33
CA ASP A 677 27.81 -7.64 -20.22
C ASP A 677 27.24 -6.83 -19.05
N SER A 678 25.98 -6.41 -19.22
CA SER A 678 25.21 -5.70 -18.23
C SER A 678 24.18 -6.61 -17.58
N THR A 679 23.96 -6.45 -16.27
CA THR A 679 22.85 -7.15 -15.60
C THR A 679 21.51 -6.53 -16.02
N TYR A 680 21.44 -5.20 -16.01
CA TYR A 680 20.25 -4.43 -16.37
C TYR A 680 20.50 -3.47 -17.52
N VAL A 681 19.51 -3.41 -18.41
CA VAL A 681 19.39 -2.42 -19.47
C VAL A 681 18.21 -1.51 -19.14
N ALA A 682 18.45 -0.22 -18.99
CA ALA A 682 17.43 0.77 -18.65
C ALA A 682 17.09 1.64 -19.86
N LEU A 683 15.82 1.68 -20.24
CA LEU A 683 15.32 2.53 -21.33
C LEU A 683 14.91 3.90 -20.79
N VAL A 684 15.42 4.96 -21.40
CA VAL A 684 15.18 6.35 -21.00
C VAL A 684 14.98 7.20 -22.25
N GLU A 685 13.92 7.99 -22.31
CA GLU A 685 13.77 9.04 -23.33
C GLU A 685 14.50 10.32 -22.91
N ASP A 686 14.84 11.16 -23.88
CA ASP A 686 15.62 12.39 -23.68
C ASP A 686 14.91 13.48 -22.87
N ASP A 687 13.64 13.32 -22.52
CA ASP A 687 12.82 14.24 -21.72
C ASP A 687 12.34 13.66 -20.39
N PHE A 688 13.08 12.68 -19.85
CA PHE A 688 12.83 12.05 -18.56
C PHE A 688 14.02 12.21 -17.58
N PRO A 689 14.26 13.42 -17.06
CA PRO A 689 15.23 13.64 -15.99
C PRO A 689 14.86 12.91 -14.67
N MET A 690 15.89 12.55 -13.91
CA MET A 690 15.76 12.04 -12.54
C MET A 690 15.33 13.15 -11.57
N CYS A 691 14.51 12.79 -10.59
CA CYS A 691 13.95 13.71 -9.60
C CYS A 691 14.91 14.15 -8.47
N GLY A 692 16.16 13.67 -8.48
CA GLY A 692 17.20 14.03 -7.52
C GLY A 692 17.73 12.87 -6.68
N GLU A 693 18.59 13.18 -5.72
CA GLU A 693 19.41 12.18 -5.00
C GLU A 693 18.58 11.16 -4.20
N ALA A 694 17.52 11.61 -3.54
CA ALA A 694 16.63 10.71 -2.80
C ALA A 694 15.97 9.67 -3.73
N THR A 695 15.60 10.07 -4.95
CA THR A 695 14.96 9.17 -5.93
C THR A 695 15.94 8.19 -6.57
N TRP A 696 17.22 8.56 -6.70
CA TRP A 696 18.26 7.61 -7.10
C TRP A 696 18.43 6.50 -6.06
N ARG A 697 18.50 6.86 -4.78
CA ARG A 697 18.55 5.88 -3.68
C ARG A 697 17.30 4.99 -3.68
N GLU A 698 16.14 5.56 -3.97
CA GLU A 698 14.91 4.78 -4.08
C GLU A 698 14.93 3.82 -5.28
N LEU A 699 15.45 4.23 -6.44
CA LEU A 699 15.64 3.34 -7.58
C LEU A 699 16.49 2.13 -7.20
N LEU A 700 17.60 2.36 -6.50
CA LEU A 700 18.47 1.29 -6.00
C LEU A 700 17.74 0.37 -5.00
N ASN A 701 16.94 0.94 -4.09
CA ASN A 701 16.13 0.18 -3.14
C ASN A 701 15.10 -0.70 -3.87
N VAL A 702 14.40 -0.17 -4.88
CA VAL A 702 13.40 -0.93 -5.64
C VAL A 702 14.06 -2.07 -6.41
N VAL A 703 15.21 -1.84 -7.05
CA VAL A 703 15.97 -2.91 -7.73
C VAL A 703 16.45 -3.97 -6.74
N TYR A 704 16.95 -3.55 -5.57
CA TYR A 704 17.33 -4.48 -4.49
C TYR A 704 16.15 -5.35 -4.04
N GLU A 705 15.02 -4.72 -3.72
CA GLU A 705 13.82 -5.42 -3.25
C GLU A 705 13.22 -6.32 -4.35
N ALA A 706 13.30 -5.91 -5.62
CA ALA A 706 12.90 -6.72 -6.76
C ALA A 706 13.72 -8.01 -6.83
N ASN A 707 15.05 -7.94 -6.68
CA ASN A 707 15.89 -9.14 -6.66
C ASN A 707 15.65 -10.03 -5.44
N ARG A 708 15.35 -9.44 -4.28
CA ARG A 708 15.11 -10.19 -3.06
C ARG A 708 13.75 -10.89 -3.03
N ARG A 709 12.68 -10.18 -3.44
CA ARG A 709 11.29 -10.65 -3.33
C ARG A 709 10.79 -11.34 -4.60
N VAL A 710 11.29 -10.93 -5.76
CA VAL A 710 10.89 -11.43 -7.07
C VAL A 710 12.14 -11.74 -7.90
N PRO A 711 12.98 -12.73 -7.52
CA PRO A 711 14.25 -12.96 -8.22
C PRO A 711 14.10 -13.19 -9.72
N ALA A 712 12.95 -13.70 -10.17
CA ALA A 712 12.61 -13.94 -11.56
C ALA A 712 12.02 -12.72 -12.31
N HIS A 713 11.94 -11.53 -11.69
CA HIS A 713 11.36 -10.34 -12.33
C HIS A 713 11.96 -10.07 -13.71
N CYS A 714 11.11 -9.69 -14.65
CA CYS A 714 11.53 -9.29 -15.99
C CYS A 714 12.11 -7.87 -16.04
N GLY A 715 11.68 -7.00 -15.12
CA GLY A 715 12.22 -5.66 -14.99
C GLY A 715 11.63 -4.89 -13.81
N VAL A 716 12.05 -3.64 -13.70
CA VAL A 716 11.56 -2.64 -12.76
C VAL A 716 11.11 -1.42 -13.55
N PHE A 717 9.94 -0.88 -13.24
CA PHE A 717 9.39 0.31 -13.87
C PHE A 717 9.29 1.45 -12.84
N VAL A 718 10.03 2.52 -13.07
CA VAL A 718 10.12 3.67 -12.16
C VAL A 718 9.65 5.00 -12.76
N GLY A 719 9.30 5.00 -14.04
CA GLY A 719 8.87 6.17 -14.82
C GLY A 719 7.45 6.01 -15.38
N THR A 720 7.22 6.55 -16.58
CA THR A 720 5.95 6.41 -17.31
C THR A 720 6.21 6.26 -18.80
N GLY A 721 5.20 5.86 -19.58
CA GLY A 721 5.37 5.65 -21.02
C GLY A 721 6.39 4.55 -21.31
N GLY A 722 7.35 4.82 -22.20
CA GLY A 722 8.48 3.91 -22.48
C GLY A 722 9.69 4.13 -21.57
N SER A 723 9.68 5.16 -20.73
CA SER A 723 10.84 5.62 -19.97
C SER A 723 10.88 5.12 -18.53
N GLY A 724 12.09 4.87 -18.03
CA GLY A 724 12.30 4.37 -16.66
C GLY A 724 12.04 2.86 -16.53
N LEU A 725 12.15 2.13 -17.64
CA LEU A 725 12.02 0.67 -17.69
C LEU A 725 13.39 0.02 -17.61
N ILE A 726 13.66 -0.66 -16.50
CA ILE A 726 14.94 -1.27 -16.16
C ILE A 726 14.78 -2.78 -16.28
N MET A 727 15.21 -3.34 -17.41
CA MET A 727 14.98 -4.74 -17.78
C MET A 727 16.24 -5.55 -17.58
N LYS A 728 16.11 -6.86 -17.31
CA LYS A 728 17.27 -7.75 -17.41
C LYS A 728 17.73 -7.82 -18.86
N ARG A 729 19.04 -7.95 -19.10
CA ARG A 729 19.63 -7.99 -20.47
C ARG A 729 18.87 -8.89 -21.45
N ARG A 730 18.60 -10.14 -21.07
CA ARG A 730 17.86 -11.10 -21.93
C ARG A 730 16.43 -10.65 -22.27
N ILE A 731 15.80 -9.92 -21.35
CA ILE A 731 14.44 -9.41 -21.53
C ILE A 731 14.46 -8.18 -22.42
N ALA A 732 15.48 -7.32 -22.32
CA ALA A 732 15.63 -6.19 -23.23
C ALA A 732 15.73 -6.63 -24.71
N LEU A 733 16.44 -7.72 -25.00
CA LEU A 733 16.51 -8.31 -26.35
C LEU A 733 15.14 -8.84 -26.82
N LEU A 734 14.44 -9.58 -25.95
CA LEU A 734 13.10 -10.07 -26.23
C LEU A 734 12.11 -8.93 -26.52
N VAL A 735 12.18 -7.88 -25.71
CA VAL A 735 11.36 -6.67 -25.87
C VAL A 735 11.68 -5.96 -27.18
N ALA A 736 12.96 -5.84 -27.54
CA ALA A 736 13.36 -5.23 -28.81
C ALA A 736 12.74 -5.95 -30.01
N GLU A 737 12.70 -7.29 -29.98
CA GLU A 737 12.03 -8.10 -30.99
C GLU A 737 10.51 -7.89 -30.98
N ALA A 738 9.87 -7.97 -29.80
CA ALA A 738 8.42 -7.82 -29.65
C ALA A 738 7.90 -6.45 -30.14
N VAL A 739 8.63 -5.36 -29.86
CA VAL A 739 8.27 -3.99 -30.28
C VAL A 739 8.20 -3.84 -31.82
N VAL A 740 9.06 -4.57 -32.54
CA VAL A 740 9.07 -4.60 -34.01
C VAL A 740 7.96 -5.49 -34.55
N GLN A 741 7.71 -6.64 -33.91
CA GLN A 741 6.70 -7.60 -34.37
C GLN A 741 5.26 -7.09 -34.18
N HIS A 742 4.98 -6.44 -33.04
CA HIS A 742 3.62 -6.03 -32.66
C HIS A 742 3.29 -4.60 -33.10
N THR A 743 3.03 -4.44 -34.41
CA THR A 743 2.74 -3.15 -35.05
C THR A 743 1.38 -2.55 -34.70
N GLU A 744 0.48 -3.32 -34.09
CA GLU A 744 -0.88 -2.93 -33.74
C GLU A 744 -0.99 -2.01 -32.51
N PHE A 745 0.05 -1.94 -31.67
CA PHE A 745 0.10 -1.08 -30.47
C PHE A 745 1.29 -0.14 -30.53
N PRO A 746 1.22 1.12 -30.08
CA PRO A 746 2.39 2.00 -29.95
C PRO A 746 3.59 1.30 -29.27
N ALA A 747 4.82 1.72 -29.59
CA ALA A 747 6.04 1.01 -29.18
C ALA A 747 6.16 0.82 -27.66
N ASP A 748 5.80 1.83 -26.88
CA ASP A 748 5.75 1.80 -25.42
C ASP A 748 4.70 0.81 -24.90
N ILE A 749 3.52 0.75 -25.52
CA ILE A 749 2.47 -0.21 -25.17
C ILE A 749 2.88 -1.64 -25.52
N ALA A 750 3.51 -1.87 -26.68
CA ALA A 750 4.03 -3.19 -27.06
C ALA A 750 5.08 -3.68 -26.05
N LEU A 751 6.00 -2.78 -25.66
CA LEU A 751 6.99 -3.06 -24.63
C LEU A 751 6.33 -3.40 -23.28
N GLN A 752 5.38 -2.59 -22.81
CA GLN A 752 4.68 -2.82 -21.55
C GLN A 752 3.93 -4.16 -21.57
N LYS A 753 3.22 -4.46 -22.67
CA LYS A 753 2.53 -5.74 -22.87
C LYS A 753 3.48 -6.94 -22.82
N CYS A 754 4.66 -6.81 -23.41
CA CYS A 754 5.68 -7.85 -23.27
C CYS A 754 6.08 -8.03 -21.81
N LEU A 755 6.40 -6.95 -21.10
CA LEU A 755 6.89 -7.03 -19.72
C LEU A 755 5.86 -7.51 -18.69
N ILE A 756 4.56 -7.38 -18.96
CA ILE A 756 3.50 -7.99 -18.14
C ILE A 756 3.14 -9.42 -18.58
N GLY A 757 3.79 -9.95 -19.62
CA GLY A 757 3.55 -11.29 -20.16
C GLY A 757 2.26 -11.44 -20.97
N ALA A 758 1.67 -10.34 -21.45
CA ALA A 758 0.47 -10.38 -22.27
C ALA A 758 0.74 -10.82 -23.72
N LEU A 759 1.99 -10.77 -24.18
CA LEU A 759 2.42 -11.29 -25.47
C LEU A 759 2.90 -12.74 -25.34
N PRO A 760 2.58 -13.66 -26.28
CA PRO A 760 2.89 -15.08 -26.16
C PRO A 760 4.37 -15.38 -25.92
N GLU A 761 5.26 -14.70 -26.64
CA GLU A 761 6.71 -14.84 -26.53
C GLU A 761 7.27 -14.27 -25.21
N CYS A 762 6.49 -13.41 -24.54
CA CYS A 762 6.85 -12.81 -23.26
C CYS A 762 6.13 -13.43 -22.05
N ALA A 763 5.42 -14.55 -22.21
CA ALA A 763 4.64 -15.18 -21.14
C ALA A 763 5.43 -15.47 -19.86
N ALA A 764 6.76 -15.66 -19.95
CA ALA A 764 7.64 -15.82 -18.80
C ALA A 764 7.69 -14.60 -17.86
N CYS A 765 7.18 -13.44 -18.31
CA CYS A 765 7.13 -12.20 -17.54
C CYS A 765 5.83 -12.00 -16.77
N GLU A 766 4.82 -12.86 -16.95
CA GLU A 766 3.50 -12.73 -16.32
C GLU A 766 3.60 -12.58 -14.79
N GLY A 767 3.08 -11.47 -14.26
CA GLY A 767 3.07 -11.19 -12.83
C GLY A 767 4.46 -11.01 -12.21
N THR A 768 5.48 -10.69 -13.01
CA THR A 768 6.86 -10.53 -12.53
C THR A 768 7.39 -9.11 -12.64
N LEU A 769 6.69 -8.20 -13.31
CA LEU A 769 7.10 -6.81 -13.46
C LEU A 769 6.95 -6.05 -12.14
N VAL A 770 8.03 -5.43 -11.68
CA VAL A 770 8.04 -4.63 -10.46
C VAL A 770 7.85 -3.16 -10.82
N THR A 771 7.09 -2.41 -10.01
CA THR A 771 6.99 -0.95 -10.13
C THR A 771 7.46 -0.29 -8.84
N SER A 772 7.98 0.94 -8.94
CA SER A 772 8.09 1.79 -7.76
C SER A 772 6.71 2.25 -7.28
N ARG A 773 6.60 2.67 -6.01
CA ARG A 773 5.37 3.31 -5.49
C ARG A 773 5.07 4.63 -6.19
N THR A 774 6.11 5.41 -6.43
CA THR A 774 6.05 6.76 -7.00
C THR A 774 6.98 6.88 -8.19
N LEU A 775 6.68 7.81 -9.09
CA LEU A 775 7.55 8.19 -10.18
C LEU A 775 8.86 8.77 -9.64
N LEU A 776 9.96 8.16 -10.07
CA LEU A 776 11.32 8.58 -9.72
C LEU A 776 11.92 9.51 -10.78
N MET A 777 11.15 9.76 -11.83
CA MET A 777 11.47 10.53 -13.00
C MET A 777 10.26 11.41 -13.32
N TYR A 778 10.49 12.58 -13.90
CA TYR A 778 9.41 13.46 -14.35
C TYR A 778 9.52 13.75 -15.83
N HIS A 779 8.39 13.98 -16.47
CA HIS A 779 8.32 14.23 -17.90
C HIS A 779 8.37 15.73 -18.20
N ILE A 780 9.42 16.21 -18.89
CA ILE A 780 9.55 17.63 -19.28
C ILE A 780 9.00 17.93 -20.69
N GLY A 781 8.70 16.90 -21.47
CA GLY A 781 8.16 16.97 -22.84
C GLY A 781 6.63 17.07 -22.93
N TYR A 782 5.94 17.62 -21.92
CA TYR A 782 4.47 17.60 -21.77
C TYR A 782 3.68 18.05 -23.03
N ASN A 783 4.25 18.96 -23.84
CA ASN A 783 3.64 19.50 -25.06
C ASN A 783 4.04 18.77 -26.35
N ALA A 784 4.92 17.77 -26.26
CA ALA A 784 5.59 17.14 -27.39
C ALA A 784 5.35 15.61 -27.44
N SER A 785 4.24 15.12 -26.90
CA SER A 785 3.91 13.68 -26.98
C SER A 785 3.69 13.25 -28.43
N THR A 786 4.31 12.13 -28.79
CA THR A 786 4.18 11.50 -30.11
C THR A 786 2.76 10.95 -30.36
N SER A 787 1.97 10.71 -29.32
CA SER A 787 0.62 10.13 -29.43
C SER A 787 -0.48 11.16 -29.73
N GLY A 788 -0.13 12.44 -29.91
CA GLY A 788 -1.09 13.53 -30.12
C GLY A 788 -1.86 13.96 -28.86
N ASN A 789 -1.74 13.23 -27.76
CA ASN A 789 -2.29 13.61 -26.47
C ASN A 789 -1.40 14.67 -25.84
N LYS A 790 -1.97 15.83 -25.50
CA LYS A 790 -1.24 16.85 -24.74
C LYS A 790 -1.41 16.56 -23.26
N TYR A 791 -0.30 16.34 -22.57
CA TYR A 791 -0.31 16.24 -21.12
C TYR A 791 -0.21 17.63 -20.51
N GLY A 792 -0.83 17.81 -19.35
CA GLY A 792 -0.64 19.02 -18.55
C GLY A 792 0.83 19.15 -18.14
N ARG A 793 1.34 20.39 -18.04
CA ARG A 793 2.70 20.65 -17.55
C ARG A 793 2.94 20.08 -16.15
N GLU A 794 1.88 19.94 -15.36
CA GLU A 794 1.94 19.41 -14.00
C GLU A 794 1.64 17.90 -13.92
N GLU A 795 1.41 17.22 -15.05
CA GLU A 795 1.18 15.77 -15.06
C GLU A 795 2.50 15.01 -15.07
N TRP A 796 2.51 13.82 -14.47
CA TRP A 796 3.68 12.91 -14.45
C TRP A 796 4.92 13.52 -13.82
N GLN A 797 4.73 14.28 -12.74
CA GLN A 797 5.81 14.95 -12.02
C GLN A 797 6.42 14.05 -10.94
N CYS A 798 7.56 14.47 -10.41
CA CYS A 798 8.27 13.78 -9.34
C CYS A 798 7.35 13.48 -8.15
N GLY A 799 7.47 12.25 -7.62
CA GLY A 799 6.71 11.84 -6.43
C GLY A 799 5.24 11.52 -6.70
N TRP A 800 4.74 11.73 -7.92
CA TRP A 800 3.43 11.22 -8.31
C TRP A 800 3.36 9.71 -8.14
N ARG A 801 2.18 9.18 -7.86
CA ARG A 801 1.98 7.73 -7.78
C ARG A 801 2.27 7.10 -9.16
N HIS A 802 2.92 5.94 -9.17
CA HIS A 802 3.11 5.21 -10.42
C HIS A 802 1.74 4.84 -11.01
N PRO A 803 1.45 5.04 -12.32
CA PRO A 803 0.12 4.81 -12.89
C PRO A 803 -0.42 3.39 -12.68
N PHE A 804 0.45 2.39 -12.71
CA PHE A 804 0.11 0.98 -12.46
C PHE A 804 0.08 0.58 -10.98
N ASN A 805 0.29 1.52 -10.06
CA ASN A 805 0.28 1.23 -8.64
C ASN A 805 -1.15 0.86 -8.20
N GLY A 806 -1.34 -0.39 -7.79
CA GLY A 806 -2.66 -0.96 -7.46
C GLY A 806 -3.20 -1.89 -8.54
N ASP A 807 -2.53 -1.97 -9.69
CA ASP A 807 -2.82 -2.99 -10.69
C ASP A 807 -2.20 -4.32 -10.24
N PRO A 808 -2.99 -5.41 -10.11
CA PRO A 808 -2.50 -6.69 -9.61
C PRO A 808 -1.58 -7.44 -10.59
N ASP A 809 -1.43 -6.97 -11.83
CA ASP A 809 -0.46 -7.50 -12.79
C ASP A 809 0.96 -6.96 -12.55
N TYR A 810 1.09 -5.98 -11.65
CA TYR A 810 2.33 -5.31 -11.28
C TYR A 810 2.63 -5.50 -9.79
N ILE A 811 3.90 -5.70 -9.46
CA ILE A 811 4.37 -5.80 -8.08
C ILE A 811 4.91 -4.45 -7.65
N THR A 812 4.14 -3.69 -6.87
CA THR A 812 4.61 -2.40 -6.32
C THR A 812 5.49 -2.61 -5.09
N LEU A 813 6.72 -2.09 -5.11
CA LEU A 813 7.67 -2.17 -3.99
C LEU A 813 7.91 -0.81 -3.33
#